data_AF-A0A2W1JE69-F1
#
_entry.id   AF-A0A2W1JE69-F1
#
_cell.length_a   1.000
_cell.length_b   1.000
_cell.length_c   1.000
_cell.angle_alpha   90.00
_cell.angle_beta   90.00
_cell.angle_gamma   90.00
#
_symmetry.space_group_name_H-M   'P 1'
#
loop_
_entity.id
_entity.type
_entity.pdbx_description
1 polymer ?
#
loop_
_entity_poly.entity_id
_entity_poly.type
_entity_poly.pdbx_seq_one_letter_code
_entity_poly.pdbx_strand_id
1 'polypeptide(L)'
;MDVVLCHRTADFDTLGAAVGVARLQPGTRIVLCGGAHPAVREFLALYRDEYPLIERRSVSAETLRSLTIVDVQQRELLDKASEWLEIPDLPITIYDHHLEVESDIPAQRLELEPVGAATTILVEKLQAQAVQISAPDATVMALGIHVDTGSLTYDRATPRDAVALAWLMTQGANQQAIATYTDPRFSAELQELLGQALHRMQTRNVHGYQIAWVLLHTANYVPGLSSLASQLMTLSESDSLMLGNAYQTRKSAQNRLNLIGRCRVEGINLHQLLHPLGGGGHPRAAAATLKTDQPQVVIDELLSDLVAQIPQPLTAADLMSSPVRTIRPHTTINQARRILLRYGHSGLSVLDDQEQLVGIISRRDLDLALHHGFGHAPTKGYMKAPVRTICLNTPLPEIERLMVTYDIGRLPVLDKNQLVGIVTRTDMLRQLHQLKQPELQSQQTVVRTSMQDRLQTLLPQPLQAVLTEVAQLAEQQGWQLYLVGGAVRDLLLAEQPPKLQEFDLVVDGVHTGESEGAALAQLVQQRHPEAQLQIFGQFQTAALLWNQDPVLGTFAVDIATARSEFYPYPAANPEVTASSIRQDLYRRDFTINALAVRLTPHRQRQRQGGELLDFFGGLEDLQQRQVRVLHPNSFIEDPTRIFRAVRFATRLGFEIEGQTERYVRNAISSGIYQQTQGENQKTPALQARLRNELKYIFKTDYWPTALKLLENLDALQCLHPQLNLGQNWWKQSRIVLRWHHSFDPEAKAIPQWLLILEHLLLELPPELAHPVAITLHLSESSQQRLKTLATTQQALAQLLSSAEPRPSLIARQLQQIDLALLLLLAARGDLALRCSIWQYLNYWSQLKPLLNGSDLIRLGYQPGQQFKQMLSELWAEMVDGTLRDRATAEQWVQHQYPLM
;
A
#
# COMPACT_ATOMS: atom_id res chain seq x y z
N MET A 1 -48.02 -1.53 -33.37
CA MET A 1 -48.23 -1.85 -31.95
C MET A 1 -46.89 -2.24 -31.39
N ASP A 2 -46.51 -1.59 -30.30
CA ASP A 2 -45.22 -1.81 -29.63
C ASP A 2 -45.49 -2.80 -28.50
N VAL A 3 -44.68 -3.86 -28.41
CA VAL A 3 -44.92 -4.97 -27.49
C VAL A 3 -43.67 -5.28 -26.67
N VAL A 4 -43.86 -5.52 -25.37
CA VAL A 4 -42.82 -6.06 -24.50
C VAL A 4 -43.13 -7.50 -24.11
N LEU A 5 -42.12 -8.37 -24.23
CA LEU A 5 -42.19 -9.80 -23.95
C LEU A 5 -41.51 -10.14 -22.62
N CYS A 6 -42.23 -10.90 -21.80
CA CYS A 6 -41.71 -11.55 -20.60
C CYS A 6 -41.22 -12.99 -20.93
N HIS A 7 -40.32 -13.58 -20.12
CA HIS A 7 -40.04 -15.02 -20.25
C HIS A 7 -41.28 -15.88 -20.00
N ARG A 8 -41.15 -17.16 -20.34
CA ARG A 8 -42.16 -18.23 -20.27
C ARG A 8 -42.92 -18.25 -18.95
N THR A 9 -42.23 -18.05 -17.84
CA THR A 9 -42.82 -18.03 -16.49
C THR A 9 -42.56 -16.68 -15.82
N ALA A 10 -43.25 -15.61 -16.22
CA ALA A 10 -42.96 -14.25 -15.76
C ALA A 10 -42.92 -14.15 -14.22
N ASP A 11 -41.78 -13.74 -13.68
CA ASP A 11 -41.61 -13.40 -12.27
C ASP A 11 -41.73 -11.87 -12.06
N PHE A 12 -41.37 -11.39 -10.87
CA PHE A 12 -41.50 -9.98 -10.56
C PHE A 12 -40.45 -9.11 -11.24
N ASP A 13 -39.25 -9.62 -11.54
CA ASP A 13 -38.22 -8.82 -12.21
C ASP A 13 -38.62 -8.57 -13.67
N THR A 14 -38.95 -9.64 -14.38
CA THR A 14 -39.47 -9.54 -15.74
C THR A 14 -40.74 -8.67 -15.83
N LEU A 15 -41.69 -8.81 -14.89
CA LEU A 15 -42.89 -7.97 -14.88
C LEU A 15 -42.57 -6.51 -14.56
N GLY A 16 -41.68 -6.26 -13.60
CA GLY A 16 -41.22 -4.93 -13.21
C GLY A 16 -40.54 -4.21 -14.37
N ALA A 17 -39.60 -4.87 -15.03
CA ALA A 17 -38.93 -4.37 -16.23
C ALA A 17 -39.93 -4.10 -17.37
N ALA A 18 -40.89 -4.99 -17.61
CA ALA A 18 -41.92 -4.80 -18.65
C ALA A 18 -42.81 -3.57 -18.38
N VAL A 19 -43.19 -3.35 -17.12
CA VAL A 19 -43.92 -2.14 -16.70
C VAL A 19 -43.06 -0.89 -16.88
N GLY A 20 -41.77 -0.96 -16.55
CA GLY A 20 -40.82 0.11 -16.80
C GLY A 20 -40.73 0.51 -18.28
N VAL A 21 -40.64 -0.48 -19.19
CA VAL A 21 -40.66 -0.27 -20.65
C VAL A 21 -41.98 0.39 -21.09
N ALA A 22 -43.12 -0.08 -20.60
CA ALA A 22 -44.43 0.48 -20.95
C ALA A 22 -44.59 1.95 -20.50
N ARG A 23 -43.86 2.37 -19.47
CA ARG A 23 -43.82 3.77 -19.01
C ARG A 23 -42.82 4.63 -19.77
N LEU A 24 -41.68 4.08 -20.17
CA LEU A 24 -40.73 4.77 -21.05
C LEU A 24 -41.29 4.98 -22.47
N GLN A 25 -42.12 4.06 -22.93
CA GLN A 25 -42.74 4.07 -24.26
C GLN A 25 -44.27 4.00 -24.13
N PRO A 26 -44.95 5.15 -23.94
CA PRO A 26 -46.40 5.18 -23.80
C PRO A 26 -47.12 4.54 -25.01
N GLY A 27 -48.01 3.59 -24.73
CA GLY A 27 -48.74 2.83 -25.76
C GLY A 27 -48.22 1.41 -26.00
N THR A 28 -47.07 1.05 -25.42
CA THR A 28 -46.56 -0.33 -25.42
C THR A 28 -47.45 -1.26 -24.58
N ARG A 29 -47.64 -2.49 -25.05
CA ARG A 29 -48.47 -3.52 -24.37
C ARG A 29 -47.61 -4.69 -23.90
N ILE A 30 -47.95 -5.24 -22.75
CA ILE A 30 -47.17 -6.30 -22.08
C ILE A 30 -47.77 -7.67 -22.43
N VAL A 31 -46.93 -8.59 -22.89
CA VAL A 31 -47.34 -9.98 -23.22
C VAL A 31 -46.61 -10.96 -22.30
N LEU A 32 -47.39 -11.78 -21.59
CA LEU A 32 -46.90 -12.90 -20.78
C LEU A 32 -46.87 -14.17 -21.66
N CYS A 33 -45.68 -14.64 -22.05
CA CYS A 33 -45.51 -15.62 -23.13
C CYS A 33 -46.07 -17.03 -22.83
N GLY A 34 -45.88 -17.54 -21.60
CA GLY A 34 -46.39 -18.86 -21.18
C GLY A 34 -47.29 -18.82 -19.94
N GLY A 35 -47.02 -17.91 -19.01
CA GLY A 35 -47.75 -17.73 -17.76
C GLY A 35 -46.98 -16.84 -16.78
N ALA A 36 -47.42 -16.80 -15.53
CA ALA A 36 -46.78 -16.05 -14.46
C ALA A 36 -46.45 -16.96 -13.26
N HIS A 37 -45.36 -16.66 -12.56
CA HIS A 37 -45.01 -17.28 -11.29
C HIS A 37 -46.19 -17.17 -10.29
N PRO A 38 -46.44 -18.15 -9.40
CA PRO A 38 -47.62 -18.14 -8.52
C PRO A 38 -47.83 -16.84 -7.74
N ALA A 39 -46.75 -16.25 -7.22
CA ALA A 39 -46.78 -14.97 -6.50
C ALA A 39 -47.20 -13.81 -7.40
N VAL A 40 -46.68 -13.76 -8.64
CA VAL A 40 -47.07 -12.76 -9.64
C VAL A 40 -48.52 -12.96 -10.08
N ARG A 41 -48.99 -14.19 -10.20
CA ARG A 41 -50.39 -14.49 -10.53
C ARG A 41 -51.35 -14.01 -9.43
N GLU A 42 -50.99 -14.19 -8.16
CA GLU A 42 -51.75 -13.68 -7.01
C GLU A 42 -51.75 -12.15 -6.99
N PHE A 43 -50.60 -11.52 -7.25
CA PHE A 43 -50.50 -10.06 -7.38
C PHE A 43 -51.37 -9.53 -8.52
N LEU A 44 -51.24 -10.09 -9.73
CA LEU A 44 -52.03 -9.69 -10.89
C LEU A 44 -53.53 -9.97 -10.70
N ALA A 45 -53.95 -10.90 -9.86
CA ALA A 45 -55.38 -11.08 -9.56
C ALA A 45 -56.01 -9.82 -8.94
N LEU A 46 -55.21 -8.98 -8.27
CA LEU A 46 -55.65 -7.72 -7.66
C LEU A 46 -55.30 -6.49 -8.51
N TYR A 47 -54.18 -6.50 -9.22
CA TYR A 47 -53.63 -5.32 -9.91
C TYR A 47 -53.61 -5.41 -11.45
N ARG A 48 -54.22 -6.44 -12.06
CA ARG A 48 -54.15 -6.65 -13.52
C ARG A 48 -54.60 -5.45 -14.34
N ASP A 49 -55.65 -4.75 -13.91
CA ASP A 49 -56.24 -3.65 -14.68
C ASP A 49 -55.38 -2.37 -14.66
N GLU A 50 -54.36 -2.29 -13.78
CA GLU A 50 -53.40 -1.19 -13.70
C GLU A 50 -52.32 -1.26 -14.79
N TYR A 51 -52.14 -2.43 -15.43
CA TYR A 51 -51.07 -2.67 -16.39
C TYR A 51 -51.62 -2.91 -17.80
N PRO A 52 -50.94 -2.44 -18.86
CA PRO A 52 -51.38 -2.60 -20.25
C PRO A 52 -51.13 -4.02 -20.79
N LEU A 53 -51.63 -5.03 -20.08
CA LEU A 53 -51.49 -6.44 -20.42
C LEU A 53 -52.38 -6.78 -21.64
N ILE A 54 -51.84 -7.58 -22.56
CA ILE A 54 -52.58 -8.14 -23.68
C ILE A 54 -52.27 -9.63 -23.84
N GLU A 55 -53.31 -10.42 -24.11
CA GLU A 55 -53.11 -11.83 -24.40
C GLU A 55 -52.43 -12.02 -25.76
N ARG A 56 -51.47 -12.96 -25.84
CA ARG A 56 -50.73 -13.26 -27.08
C ARG A 56 -51.63 -13.45 -28.30
N ARG A 57 -52.76 -14.15 -28.12
CA ARG A 57 -53.75 -14.43 -29.20
C ARG A 57 -54.43 -13.19 -29.78
N SER A 58 -54.37 -12.07 -29.07
CA SER A 58 -54.95 -10.79 -29.48
C SER A 58 -53.94 -9.89 -30.21
N VAL A 59 -52.69 -10.33 -30.35
CA VAL A 59 -51.62 -9.61 -31.06
C VAL A 59 -51.50 -10.18 -32.47
N SER A 60 -51.70 -9.35 -33.49
CA SER A 60 -51.47 -9.72 -34.89
C SER A 60 -50.04 -9.36 -35.30
N ALA A 61 -49.33 -10.31 -35.92
CA ALA A 61 -47.95 -10.12 -36.40
C ALA A 61 -47.82 -8.93 -37.36
N GLU A 62 -48.82 -8.71 -38.23
CA GLU A 62 -48.84 -7.59 -39.19
C GLU A 62 -48.95 -6.21 -38.53
N THR A 63 -49.41 -6.16 -37.28
CA THR A 63 -49.60 -4.91 -36.55
C THR A 63 -48.42 -4.53 -35.67
N LEU A 64 -47.39 -5.38 -35.56
CA LEU A 64 -46.21 -5.14 -34.72
C LEU A 64 -45.31 -4.05 -35.33
N ARG A 65 -44.90 -3.09 -34.50
CA ARG A 65 -44.00 -1.99 -34.88
C ARG A 65 -42.63 -2.13 -34.23
N SER A 66 -42.58 -2.63 -33.00
CA SER A 66 -41.36 -2.94 -32.27
C SER A 66 -41.60 -4.04 -31.25
N LEU A 67 -40.51 -4.71 -30.88
CA LEU A 67 -40.47 -5.73 -29.86
C LEU A 67 -39.41 -5.36 -28.81
N THR A 68 -39.77 -5.39 -27.54
CA THR A 68 -38.80 -5.30 -26.44
C THR A 68 -38.84 -6.58 -25.63
N ILE A 69 -37.69 -7.10 -25.23
CA ILE A 69 -37.55 -8.33 -24.47
C ILE A 69 -36.80 -7.96 -23.19
N VAL A 70 -37.29 -8.42 -22.05
CA VAL A 70 -36.72 -8.10 -20.74
C VAL A 70 -36.31 -9.40 -20.04
N ASP A 71 -35.16 -9.36 -19.36
CA ASP A 71 -34.66 -10.42 -18.47
C ASP A 71 -34.54 -11.80 -19.16
N VAL A 72 -34.23 -11.76 -20.47
CA VAL A 72 -34.07 -12.94 -21.33
C VAL A 72 -33.14 -12.66 -22.49
N GLN A 73 -32.23 -13.61 -22.73
CA GLN A 73 -31.37 -13.65 -23.92
C GLN A 73 -31.57 -14.88 -24.81
N GLN A 74 -32.38 -15.87 -24.38
CA GLN A 74 -32.55 -17.15 -25.08
C GLN A 74 -33.96 -17.32 -25.70
N ARG A 75 -34.04 -17.71 -26.97
CA ARG A 75 -35.32 -17.93 -27.70
C ARG A 75 -36.22 -18.97 -27.06
N GLU A 76 -35.64 -20.02 -26.49
CA GLU A 76 -36.39 -21.12 -25.85
C GLU A 76 -37.26 -20.63 -24.68
N LEU A 77 -36.86 -19.54 -24.03
CA LEU A 77 -37.56 -18.95 -22.89
C LEU A 77 -38.74 -18.05 -23.32
N LEU A 78 -38.96 -17.81 -24.61
CA LEU A 78 -40.07 -16.99 -25.12
C LEU A 78 -41.28 -17.83 -25.60
N ASP A 79 -41.20 -19.16 -25.51
CA ASP A 79 -42.26 -20.09 -25.92
C ASP A 79 -42.75 -19.76 -27.35
N LYS A 80 -44.06 -19.88 -27.64
CA LYS A 80 -44.66 -19.55 -28.94
C LYS A 80 -44.51 -18.08 -29.38
N ALA A 81 -44.05 -17.17 -28.52
CA ALA A 81 -43.77 -15.79 -28.94
C ALA A 81 -42.45 -15.66 -29.70
N SER A 82 -41.58 -16.68 -29.66
CA SER A 82 -40.33 -16.73 -30.45
C SER A 82 -40.57 -16.62 -31.96
N GLU A 83 -41.74 -17.03 -32.47
CA GLU A 83 -42.14 -16.89 -33.88
C GLU A 83 -42.11 -15.43 -34.37
N TRP A 84 -42.32 -14.45 -33.48
CA TRP A 84 -42.30 -13.02 -33.83
C TRP A 84 -40.90 -12.46 -34.07
N LEU A 85 -39.86 -13.20 -33.67
CA LEU A 85 -38.46 -12.81 -33.93
C LEU A 85 -38.06 -13.00 -35.40
N GLU A 86 -38.85 -13.76 -36.16
CA GLU A 86 -38.59 -14.03 -37.58
C GLU A 86 -39.25 -13.00 -38.52
N ILE A 87 -39.95 -12.00 -37.98
CA ILE A 87 -40.60 -10.95 -38.78
C ILE A 87 -39.52 -10.02 -39.38
N PRO A 88 -39.44 -9.90 -40.72
CA PRO A 88 -38.45 -9.05 -41.38
C PRO A 88 -38.57 -7.58 -40.96
N ASP A 89 -37.44 -6.91 -40.77
CA ASP A 89 -37.33 -5.47 -40.47
C ASP A 89 -38.01 -5.00 -39.16
N LEU A 90 -38.40 -5.91 -38.26
CA LEU A 90 -38.96 -5.55 -36.95
C LEU A 90 -37.84 -5.14 -35.98
N PRO A 91 -37.88 -3.93 -35.36
CA PRO A 91 -36.92 -3.51 -34.35
C PRO A 91 -37.15 -4.24 -33.02
N ILE A 92 -36.12 -4.92 -32.55
CA ILE A 92 -36.00 -5.75 -31.35
C ILE A 92 -34.96 -5.11 -30.41
N THR A 93 -35.36 -4.84 -29.17
CA THR A 93 -34.49 -4.37 -28.08
C THR A 93 -34.49 -5.35 -26.93
N ILE A 94 -33.33 -5.63 -26.33
CA ILE A 94 -33.18 -6.51 -25.17
C ILE A 94 -32.63 -5.69 -23.98
N TYR A 95 -33.24 -5.87 -22.81
CA TYR A 95 -32.73 -5.42 -21.50
C TYR A 95 -32.52 -6.63 -20.61
N ASP A 96 -31.29 -6.92 -20.20
CA ASP A 96 -30.99 -8.06 -19.32
C ASP A 96 -29.78 -7.72 -18.43
N HIS A 97 -29.62 -8.43 -17.32
CA HIS A 97 -28.52 -8.25 -16.36
C HIS A 97 -27.56 -9.46 -16.30
N HIS A 98 -27.84 -10.52 -17.07
CA HIS A 98 -27.02 -11.73 -17.14
C HIS A 98 -25.86 -11.61 -18.15
N LEU A 99 -24.69 -11.14 -17.70
CA LEU A 99 -23.51 -10.94 -18.56
C LEU A 99 -22.84 -12.22 -19.09
N GLU A 100 -23.07 -13.36 -18.43
CA GLU A 100 -22.42 -14.64 -18.75
C GLU A 100 -23.16 -15.46 -19.82
N VAL A 101 -24.32 -14.99 -20.29
CA VAL A 101 -25.18 -15.71 -21.24
C VAL A 101 -24.96 -15.18 -22.64
N GLU A 102 -24.67 -16.06 -23.61
CA GLU A 102 -24.67 -15.68 -25.02
C GLU A 102 -26.11 -15.61 -25.57
N SER A 103 -26.49 -14.46 -26.12
CA SER A 103 -27.81 -14.24 -26.72
C SER A 103 -27.94 -14.91 -28.09
N ASP A 104 -29.00 -15.70 -28.29
CA ASP A 104 -29.37 -16.29 -29.59
C ASP A 104 -30.43 -15.46 -30.33
N ILE A 105 -30.93 -14.38 -29.72
CA ILE A 105 -31.94 -13.48 -30.26
C ILE A 105 -31.28 -12.39 -31.13
N PRO A 106 -31.75 -12.15 -32.37
CA PRO A 106 -31.14 -11.18 -33.29
C PRO A 106 -31.63 -9.75 -33.00
N ALA A 107 -31.21 -9.16 -31.88
CA ALA A 107 -31.62 -7.82 -31.46
C ALA A 107 -30.79 -6.71 -32.11
N GLN A 108 -31.45 -5.63 -32.56
CA GLN A 108 -30.76 -4.41 -33.05
C GLN A 108 -30.13 -3.62 -31.90
N ARG A 109 -30.70 -3.71 -30.69
CA ARG A 109 -30.17 -3.08 -29.48
C ARG A 109 -30.17 -4.08 -28.34
N LEU A 110 -29.00 -4.29 -27.75
CA LEU A 110 -28.79 -5.17 -26.61
C LEU A 110 -28.17 -4.35 -25.49
N GLU A 111 -28.89 -4.19 -24.38
CA GLU A 111 -28.40 -3.50 -23.18
C GLU A 111 -28.22 -4.49 -22.04
N LEU A 112 -26.96 -4.77 -21.73
CA LEU A 112 -26.55 -5.66 -20.66
C LEU A 112 -25.79 -4.85 -19.60
N GLU A 113 -26.28 -4.88 -18.37
CA GLU A 113 -25.70 -4.11 -17.27
C GLU A 113 -25.43 -5.03 -16.06
N PRO A 114 -24.28 -4.88 -15.36
CA PRO A 114 -23.97 -5.64 -14.15
C PRO A 114 -24.77 -5.10 -12.96
N VAL A 115 -26.08 -5.35 -12.94
CA VAL A 115 -26.99 -4.96 -11.85
C VAL A 115 -27.70 -6.17 -11.26
N GLY A 116 -28.27 -6.02 -10.07
CA GLY A 116 -28.90 -7.12 -9.36
C GLY A 116 -30.28 -7.51 -9.87
N ALA A 117 -30.90 -6.72 -10.75
CA ALA A 117 -32.19 -7.02 -11.40
C ALA A 117 -32.30 -6.25 -12.73
N ALA A 118 -32.92 -6.83 -13.76
CA ALA A 118 -33.18 -6.14 -15.03
C ALA A 118 -34.06 -4.89 -14.82
N THR A 119 -35.00 -4.94 -13.87
CA THR A 119 -35.86 -3.81 -13.49
C THR A 119 -35.04 -2.57 -13.12
N THR A 120 -33.88 -2.73 -12.47
CA THR A 120 -33.00 -1.60 -12.08
C THR A 120 -32.59 -0.76 -13.29
N ILE A 121 -32.29 -1.40 -14.42
CA ILE A 121 -31.91 -0.72 -15.68
C ILE A 121 -33.02 0.21 -16.16
N LEU A 122 -34.27 -0.26 -16.10
CA LEU A 122 -35.44 0.50 -16.56
C LEU A 122 -35.79 1.63 -15.59
N VAL A 123 -35.63 1.40 -14.28
CA VAL A 123 -35.85 2.41 -13.24
C VAL A 123 -34.87 3.57 -13.38
N GLU A 124 -33.58 3.29 -13.60
CA GLU A 124 -32.58 4.33 -13.83
C GLU A 124 -32.91 5.18 -15.06
N LYS A 125 -33.43 4.56 -16.13
CA LYS A 125 -33.88 5.30 -17.32
C LYS A 125 -35.09 6.18 -17.05
N LEU A 126 -36.07 5.67 -16.30
CA LEU A 126 -37.24 6.46 -15.87
C LEU A 126 -36.80 7.65 -15.02
N GLN A 127 -35.87 7.43 -14.10
CA GLN A 127 -35.29 8.48 -13.26
C GLN A 127 -34.55 9.53 -14.09
N ALA A 128 -33.71 9.11 -15.04
CA ALA A 128 -32.96 10.01 -15.91
C ALA A 128 -33.86 10.87 -16.81
N GLN A 129 -35.02 10.34 -17.21
CA GLN A 129 -36.03 11.06 -18.00
C GLN A 129 -37.07 11.80 -17.14
N ALA A 130 -36.95 11.75 -15.81
CA ALA A 130 -37.89 12.33 -14.85
C ALA A 130 -39.36 11.94 -15.09
N VAL A 131 -39.59 10.68 -15.49
CA VAL A 131 -40.94 10.15 -15.74
C VAL A 131 -41.66 9.92 -14.41
N GLN A 132 -42.86 10.50 -14.27
CA GLN A 132 -43.73 10.23 -13.14
C GLN A 132 -44.44 8.89 -13.31
N ILE A 133 -44.39 8.05 -12.28
CA ILE A 133 -45.01 6.73 -12.25
C ILE A 133 -46.05 6.64 -11.14
N SER A 134 -47.01 5.73 -11.28
CA SER A 134 -48.05 5.52 -10.25
C SER A 134 -47.52 4.64 -9.10
N ALA A 135 -48.19 4.69 -7.95
CA ALA A 135 -47.86 3.83 -6.81
C ALA A 135 -47.91 2.32 -7.15
N PRO A 136 -48.89 1.80 -7.92
CA PRO A 136 -48.85 0.43 -8.43
C PRO A 136 -47.61 0.11 -9.27
N ASP A 137 -47.24 0.98 -10.23
CA ASP A 137 -46.04 0.80 -11.05
C ASP A 137 -44.77 0.76 -10.18
N ALA A 138 -44.67 1.69 -9.24
CA ALA A 138 -43.54 1.77 -8.32
C ALA A 138 -43.43 0.52 -7.44
N THR A 139 -44.58 -0.03 -7.03
CA THR A 139 -44.67 -1.23 -6.18
C THR A 139 -44.21 -2.48 -6.93
N VAL A 140 -44.67 -2.69 -8.18
CA VAL A 140 -44.27 -3.89 -8.95
C VAL A 140 -42.81 -3.83 -9.38
N MET A 141 -42.29 -2.65 -9.73
CA MET A 141 -40.86 -2.48 -10.01
C MET A 141 -40.01 -2.71 -8.75
N ALA A 142 -40.46 -2.23 -7.58
CA ALA A 142 -39.76 -2.48 -6.33
C ALA A 142 -39.77 -3.98 -5.98
N LEU A 143 -40.88 -4.68 -6.22
CA LEU A 143 -40.96 -6.13 -6.06
C LEU A 143 -39.97 -6.88 -6.95
N GLY A 144 -39.79 -6.44 -8.21
CA GLY A 144 -38.80 -7.01 -9.12
C GLY A 144 -37.39 -6.97 -8.53
N ILE A 145 -36.96 -5.77 -8.08
CA ILE A 145 -35.65 -5.60 -7.46
C ILE A 145 -35.54 -6.37 -6.13
N HIS A 146 -36.55 -6.30 -5.26
CA HIS A 146 -36.50 -6.97 -3.96
C HIS A 146 -36.42 -8.50 -4.08
N VAL A 147 -37.13 -9.10 -5.02
CA VAL A 147 -37.15 -10.55 -5.19
C VAL A 147 -35.81 -11.05 -5.77
N ASP A 148 -35.28 -10.36 -6.78
CA ASP A 148 -34.08 -10.84 -7.47
C ASP A 148 -32.77 -10.52 -6.73
N THR A 149 -32.75 -9.42 -5.97
CA THR A 149 -31.60 -9.06 -5.11
C THR A 149 -31.64 -9.70 -3.72
N GLY A 150 -32.69 -10.46 -3.40
CA GLY A 150 -32.91 -10.96 -2.04
C GLY A 150 -33.05 -9.82 -1.03
N SER A 151 -33.72 -8.73 -1.41
CA SER A 151 -33.76 -7.47 -0.66
C SER A 151 -32.36 -6.94 -0.32
N LEU A 152 -31.50 -6.89 -1.34
CA LEU A 152 -30.10 -6.43 -1.27
C LEU A 152 -29.16 -7.33 -0.45
N THR A 153 -29.54 -8.59 -0.18
CA THR A 153 -28.72 -9.52 0.60
C THR A 153 -27.98 -10.55 -0.25
N TYR A 154 -28.32 -10.69 -1.54
CA TYR A 154 -27.62 -11.59 -2.45
C TYR A 154 -26.34 -10.95 -2.98
N ASP A 155 -25.33 -11.78 -3.29
CA ASP A 155 -23.99 -11.29 -3.70
C ASP A 155 -24.01 -10.48 -5.02
N ARG A 156 -25.04 -10.67 -5.86
CA ARG A 156 -25.23 -9.94 -7.12
C ARG A 156 -25.90 -8.57 -6.95
N ALA A 157 -26.41 -8.27 -5.76
CA ALA A 157 -27.03 -6.98 -5.49
C ALA A 157 -25.98 -5.86 -5.51
N THR A 158 -26.33 -4.73 -6.11
CA THR A 158 -25.42 -3.61 -6.34
C THR A 158 -25.94 -2.33 -5.66
N PRO A 159 -25.07 -1.31 -5.45
CA PRO A 159 -25.52 -0.01 -4.98
C PRO A 159 -26.58 0.64 -5.88
N ARG A 160 -26.58 0.33 -7.18
CA ARG A 160 -27.56 0.83 -8.16
C ARG A 160 -28.96 0.33 -7.84
N ASP A 161 -29.09 -0.93 -7.42
CA ASP A 161 -30.37 -1.51 -7.00
C ASP A 161 -30.93 -0.78 -5.77
N ALA A 162 -30.07 -0.43 -4.81
CA ALA A 162 -30.46 0.32 -3.62
C ALA A 162 -30.93 1.75 -3.96
N VAL A 163 -30.25 2.42 -4.89
CA VAL A 163 -30.64 3.75 -5.37
C VAL A 163 -31.97 3.70 -6.13
N ALA A 164 -32.16 2.70 -6.99
CA ALA A 164 -33.40 2.47 -7.70
C ALA A 164 -34.57 2.22 -6.73
N LEU A 165 -34.39 1.35 -5.72
CA LEU A 165 -35.38 1.14 -4.66
C LEU A 165 -35.69 2.41 -3.89
N ALA A 166 -34.67 3.19 -3.50
CA ALA A 166 -34.87 4.46 -2.82
C ALA A 166 -35.72 5.42 -3.67
N TRP A 167 -35.46 5.50 -4.98
CA TRP A 167 -36.26 6.31 -5.89
C TRP A 167 -37.70 5.79 -5.99
N LEU A 168 -37.93 4.49 -6.16
CA LEU A 168 -39.27 3.90 -6.21
C LEU A 168 -40.08 4.15 -4.92
N MET A 169 -39.40 4.13 -3.76
CA MET A 169 -40.02 4.52 -2.49
C MET A 169 -40.50 5.98 -2.51
N THR A 170 -39.72 6.90 -3.09
CA THR A 170 -40.17 8.30 -3.25
C THR A 170 -41.38 8.43 -4.20
N GLN A 171 -41.54 7.50 -5.14
CA GLN A 171 -42.69 7.45 -6.05
C GLN A 171 -43.94 6.77 -5.42
N GLY A 172 -43.86 6.36 -4.15
CA GLY A 172 -45.00 5.79 -3.41
C GLY A 172 -45.13 4.28 -3.48
N ALA A 173 -44.04 3.54 -3.70
CA ALA A 173 -44.04 2.07 -3.64
C ALA A 173 -44.60 1.56 -2.29
N ASN A 174 -45.60 0.68 -2.35
CA ASN A 174 -46.32 0.18 -1.18
C ASN A 174 -45.52 -0.90 -0.44
N GLN A 175 -44.92 -0.52 0.69
CA GLN A 175 -44.10 -1.40 1.51
C GLN A 175 -44.84 -2.62 2.07
N GLN A 176 -46.14 -2.49 2.37
CA GLN A 176 -46.94 -3.61 2.88
C GLN A 176 -47.19 -4.65 1.79
N ALA A 177 -47.45 -4.20 0.55
CA ALA A 177 -47.55 -5.08 -0.59
C ALA A 177 -46.21 -5.77 -0.86
N ILE A 178 -45.10 -5.02 -0.84
CA ILE A 178 -43.75 -5.58 -1.01
C ILE A 178 -43.52 -6.71 0.00
N ALA A 179 -43.65 -6.44 1.30
CA ALA A 179 -43.46 -7.43 2.36
C ALA A 179 -44.33 -8.69 2.21
N THR A 180 -45.52 -8.56 1.62
CA THR A 180 -46.44 -9.69 1.41
C THR A 180 -45.96 -10.65 0.32
N TYR A 181 -45.28 -10.14 -0.72
CA TYR A 181 -44.90 -10.91 -1.90
C TYR A 181 -43.39 -11.21 -2.00
N THR A 182 -42.54 -10.57 -1.19
CA THR A 182 -41.09 -10.89 -1.15
C THR A 182 -40.80 -12.20 -0.42
N ASP A 183 -41.62 -12.59 0.57
CA ASP A 183 -41.38 -13.77 1.39
C ASP A 183 -42.24 -14.96 0.89
N PRO A 184 -41.65 -16.07 0.43
CA PRO A 184 -42.43 -17.21 -0.06
C PRO A 184 -43.12 -17.89 1.13
N ARG A 185 -44.40 -17.56 1.35
CA ARG A 185 -45.25 -18.29 2.29
C ARG A 185 -45.25 -19.77 1.89
N PHE A 186 -44.76 -20.65 2.77
CA PHE A 186 -44.85 -22.08 2.55
C PHE A 186 -46.31 -22.51 2.45
N SER A 187 -46.63 -23.32 1.43
CA SER A 187 -47.89 -24.02 1.37
C SER A 187 -48.05 -24.93 2.60
N ALA A 188 -49.28 -25.28 2.97
CA ALA A 188 -49.52 -26.21 4.08
C ALA A 188 -48.74 -27.53 3.92
N GLU A 189 -48.61 -28.02 2.67
CA GLU A 189 -47.81 -29.19 2.33
C GLU A 189 -46.30 -28.98 2.58
N LEU A 190 -45.74 -27.81 2.23
CA LEU A 190 -44.33 -27.48 2.52
C LEU A 190 -44.08 -27.24 4.01
N GLN A 191 -45.05 -26.68 4.75
CA GLN A 191 -44.95 -26.52 6.21
C GLN A 191 -44.88 -27.88 6.92
N GLU A 192 -45.70 -28.84 6.48
CA GLU A 192 -45.65 -30.21 7.00
C GLU A 192 -44.31 -30.88 6.68
N LEU A 193 -43.84 -30.76 5.42
CA LEU A 193 -42.55 -31.30 5.00
C LEU A 193 -41.38 -30.66 5.73
N LEU A 194 -41.45 -29.37 6.09
CA LEU A 194 -40.43 -28.71 6.92
C LEU A 194 -40.32 -29.38 8.28
N GLY A 195 -41.46 -29.62 8.95
CA GLY A 195 -41.48 -30.32 10.23
C GLY A 195 -40.90 -31.73 10.13
N GLN A 196 -41.28 -32.47 9.09
CA GLN A 196 -40.74 -33.82 8.84
C GLN A 196 -39.23 -33.80 8.54
N ALA A 197 -38.79 -32.83 7.75
CA ALA A 197 -37.38 -32.69 7.37
C ALA A 197 -36.52 -32.33 8.58
N LEU A 198 -36.92 -31.36 9.41
CA LEU A 198 -36.19 -31.01 10.63
C LEU A 198 -36.06 -32.19 11.60
N HIS A 199 -37.08 -33.04 11.70
CA HIS A 199 -37.02 -34.21 12.58
C HIS A 199 -36.11 -35.33 12.05
N ARG A 200 -36.03 -35.50 10.72
CA ARG A 200 -35.28 -36.58 10.07
C ARG A 200 -33.90 -36.18 9.57
N MET A 201 -33.57 -34.89 9.61
CA MET A 201 -32.32 -34.35 9.13
C MET A 201 -31.15 -34.98 9.88
N GLN A 202 -30.15 -35.40 9.12
CA GLN A 202 -28.89 -35.91 9.62
C GLN A 202 -27.82 -34.85 9.42
N THR A 203 -26.86 -34.78 10.35
CA THR A 203 -25.78 -33.80 10.30
C THR A 203 -24.43 -34.46 10.59
N ARG A 204 -23.38 -34.01 9.90
CA ARG A 204 -22.00 -34.44 10.11
C ARG A 204 -21.09 -33.23 10.11
N ASN A 205 -20.20 -33.15 11.10
CA ASN A 205 -19.15 -32.15 11.10
C ASN A 205 -17.91 -32.70 10.38
N VAL A 206 -17.43 -31.99 9.36
CA VAL A 206 -16.22 -32.33 8.61
C VAL A 206 -15.36 -31.08 8.52
N HIS A 207 -14.12 -31.15 9.01
CA HIS A 207 -13.17 -30.04 8.95
C HIS A 207 -13.68 -28.72 9.58
N GLY A 208 -14.65 -28.80 10.50
CA GLY A 208 -15.28 -27.64 11.14
C GLY A 208 -16.56 -27.16 10.45
N TYR A 209 -16.88 -27.69 9.26
CA TYR A 209 -18.11 -27.38 8.53
C TYR A 209 -19.22 -28.36 8.88
N GLN A 210 -20.44 -27.85 9.10
CA GLN A 210 -21.62 -28.63 9.38
C GLN A 210 -22.36 -28.98 8.07
N ILE A 211 -22.31 -30.24 7.69
CA ILE A 211 -23.01 -30.78 6.52
C ILE A 211 -24.30 -31.42 6.99
N ALA A 212 -25.43 -31.04 6.38
CA ALA A 212 -26.73 -31.62 6.64
C ALA A 212 -27.28 -32.35 5.40
N TRP A 213 -28.10 -33.37 5.62
CA TRP A 213 -28.87 -34.00 4.56
C TRP A 213 -30.15 -34.63 5.07
N VAL A 214 -31.13 -34.77 4.18
CA VAL A 214 -32.41 -35.39 4.51
C VAL A 214 -33.06 -35.98 3.27
N LEU A 215 -33.66 -37.17 3.43
CA LEU A 215 -34.49 -37.82 2.41
C LEU A 215 -35.95 -37.82 2.84
N LEU A 216 -36.82 -37.23 2.02
CA LEU A 216 -38.26 -37.20 2.19
C LEU A 216 -38.93 -38.16 1.21
N HIS A 217 -40.10 -38.67 1.60
CA HIS A 217 -40.94 -39.50 0.76
C HIS A 217 -42.31 -38.84 0.63
N THR A 218 -42.73 -38.55 -0.60
CA THR A 218 -44.01 -37.88 -0.90
C THR A 218 -44.81 -38.69 -1.90
N ALA A 219 -46.14 -38.52 -1.88
CA ALA A 219 -47.03 -39.26 -2.78
C ALA A 219 -46.92 -38.77 -4.23
N ASN A 220 -46.62 -37.48 -4.45
CA ASN A 220 -46.54 -36.85 -5.76
C ASN A 220 -45.39 -35.83 -5.79
N TYR A 221 -45.12 -35.25 -6.97
CA TYR A 221 -44.19 -34.13 -7.11
C TYR A 221 -44.70 -32.92 -6.30
N VAL A 222 -43.86 -32.42 -5.39
CA VAL A 222 -44.13 -31.22 -4.59
C VAL A 222 -43.34 -30.04 -5.16
N PRO A 223 -43.99 -28.98 -5.66
CA PRO A 223 -43.31 -27.77 -6.10
C PRO A 223 -42.76 -26.97 -4.89
N GLY A 224 -41.67 -26.24 -5.08
CA GLY A 224 -41.14 -25.32 -4.07
C GLY A 224 -40.14 -25.91 -3.07
N LEU A 225 -39.71 -27.17 -3.23
CA LEU A 225 -38.70 -27.81 -2.35
C LEU A 225 -37.37 -27.04 -2.28
N SER A 226 -37.05 -26.19 -3.26
CA SER A 226 -35.86 -25.33 -3.23
C SER A 226 -35.92 -24.28 -2.12
N SER A 227 -37.10 -23.70 -1.89
CA SER A 227 -37.33 -22.76 -0.77
C SER A 227 -37.28 -23.48 0.57
N LEU A 228 -37.80 -24.71 0.62
CA LEU A 228 -37.69 -25.59 1.79
C LEU A 228 -36.22 -25.87 2.15
N ALA A 229 -35.38 -26.20 1.16
CA ALA A 229 -33.96 -26.43 1.37
C ALA A 229 -33.24 -25.17 1.91
N SER A 230 -33.52 -23.99 1.35
CA SER A 230 -32.94 -22.73 1.83
C SER A 230 -33.32 -22.44 3.29
N GLN A 231 -34.58 -22.69 3.66
CA GLN A 231 -35.06 -22.49 5.03
C GLN A 231 -34.48 -23.53 6.00
N LEU A 232 -34.40 -24.80 5.58
CA LEU A 232 -33.79 -25.86 6.37
C LEU A 232 -32.34 -25.54 6.70
N MET A 233 -31.55 -25.15 5.71
CA MET A 233 -30.14 -24.77 5.90
C MET A 233 -29.99 -23.59 6.87
N THR A 234 -30.94 -22.64 6.85
CA THR A 234 -30.95 -21.50 7.76
C THR A 234 -31.33 -21.90 9.18
N LEU A 235 -32.35 -22.73 9.36
CA LEU A 235 -32.80 -23.21 10.67
C LEU A 235 -31.84 -24.21 11.31
N SER A 236 -31.11 -24.97 10.50
CA SER A 236 -30.14 -25.98 10.96
C SER A 236 -28.73 -25.43 11.16
N GLU A 237 -28.51 -24.14 10.89
CA GLU A 237 -27.21 -23.47 10.90
C GLU A 237 -26.13 -24.26 10.13
N SER A 238 -26.52 -24.95 9.07
CA SER A 238 -25.61 -25.84 8.33
C SER A 238 -24.91 -25.09 7.20
N ASP A 239 -23.63 -25.42 6.97
CA ASP A 239 -22.82 -24.85 5.90
C ASP A 239 -23.15 -25.43 4.53
N SER A 240 -23.66 -26.66 4.50
CA SER A 240 -24.12 -27.36 3.30
C SER A 240 -25.33 -28.23 3.61
N LEU A 241 -26.29 -28.31 2.69
CA LEU A 241 -27.50 -29.12 2.78
C LEU A 241 -27.75 -29.89 1.48
N MET A 242 -28.01 -31.19 1.61
CA MET A 242 -28.53 -32.03 0.52
C MET A 242 -29.94 -32.54 0.85
N LEU A 243 -30.95 -32.06 0.12
CA LEU A 243 -32.35 -32.45 0.26
C LEU A 243 -32.75 -33.40 -0.89
N GLY A 244 -33.14 -34.63 -0.55
CA GLY A 244 -33.77 -35.57 -1.46
C GLY A 244 -35.27 -35.68 -1.22
N ASN A 245 -36.07 -35.76 -2.29
CA ASN A 245 -37.49 -36.11 -2.21
C ASN A 245 -37.82 -37.22 -3.21
N ALA A 246 -38.18 -38.40 -2.71
CA ALA A 246 -38.58 -39.56 -3.50
C ALA A 246 -40.11 -39.64 -3.61
N TYR A 247 -40.63 -39.79 -4.83
CA TYR A 247 -42.06 -39.93 -5.11
C TYR A 247 -42.33 -40.83 -6.31
N GLN A 248 -43.53 -41.39 -6.39
CA GLN A 248 -43.95 -42.24 -7.50
C GLN A 248 -44.94 -41.49 -8.40
N THR A 249 -44.88 -41.73 -9.71
CA THR A 249 -45.84 -41.12 -10.65
C THR A 249 -46.81 -42.18 -11.17
N ARG A 250 -48.09 -41.82 -11.33
CA ARG A 250 -49.13 -42.75 -11.84
C ARG A 250 -48.83 -43.38 -13.21
N LYS A 251 -47.83 -42.87 -13.94
CA LYS A 251 -47.44 -43.32 -15.30
C LYS A 251 -46.10 -44.09 -15.36
N SER A 252 -45.40 -44.32 -14.24
CA SER A 252 -44.09 -44.97 -14.24
C SER A 252 -43.92 -45.90 -13.03
N ALA A 253 -43.41 -47.12 -13.26
CA ALA A 253 -43.18 -48.11 -12.20
C ALA A 253 -41.99 -47.75 -11.28
N GLN A 254 -41.03 -46.96 -11.76
CA GLN A 254 -39.82 -46.57 -11.02
C GLN A 254 -40.05 -45.29 -10.20
N ASN A 255 -39.43 -45.23 -9.02
CA ASN A 255 -39.45 -44.04 -8.17
C ASN A 255 -38.62 -42.91 -8.81
N ARG A 256 -39.12 -41.67 -8.68
CA ARG A 256 -38.38 -40.46 -9.04
C ARG A 256 -37.79 -39.84 -7.80
N LEU A 257 -36.55 -39.37 -7.89
CA LEU A 257 -35.83 -38.66 -6.85
C LEU A 257 -35.51 -37.26 -7.34
N ASN A 258 -36.04 -36.24 -6.65
CA ASN A 258 -35.60 -34.86 -6.78
C ASN A 258 -34.50 -34.59 -5.76
N LEU A 259 -33.35 -34.09 -6.21
CA LEU A 259 -32.23 -33.69 -5.38
C LEU A 259 -32.06 -32.18 -5.43
N ILE A 260 -31.83 -31.57 -4.28
CA ILE A 260 -31.58 -30.13 -4.14
C ILE A 260 -30.40 -29.93 -3.20
N GLY A 261 -29.33 -29.37 -3.73
CA GLY A 261 -28.15 -28.97 -2.96
C GLY A 261 -28.14 -27.47 -2.66
N ARG A 262 -27.70 -27.10 -1.46
CA ARG A 262 -27.38 -25.73 -1.05
C ARG A 262 -26.05 -25.73 -0.31
N CYS A 263 -25.16 -24.78 -0.62
CA CYS A 263 -23.84 -24.71 0.00
C CYS A 263 -23.39 -23.26 0.19
N ARG A 264 -22.80 -22.98 1.35
CA ARG A 264 -22.14 -21.72 1.72
C ARG A 264 -20.61 -21.84 1.77
N VAL A 265 -20.08 -23.06 1.72
CA VAL A 265 -18.64 -23.33 1.78
C VAL A 265 -17.99 -22.97 0.45
N GLU A 266 -17.04 -22.03 0.49
CA GLU A 266 -16.23 -21.68 -0.69
C GLU A 266 -15.28 -22.82 -1.06
N GLY A 267 -15.15 -23.08 -2.38
CA GLY A 267 -14.35 -24.19 -2.92
C GLY A 267 -15.15 -25.46 -3.22
N ILE A 268 -16.40 -25.58 -2.75
CA ILE A 268 -17.30 -26.68 -3.14
C ILE A 268 -18.13 -26.27 -4.35
N ASN A 269 -18.26 -27.16 -5.34
CA ASN A 269 -19.07 -26.91 -6.53
C ASN A 269 -20.21 -27.93 -6.66
N LEU A 270 -21.41 -27.53 -6.22
CA LEU A 270 -22.60 -28.39 -6.31
C LEU A 270 -23.05 -28.66 -7.74
N HIS A 271 -22.77 -27.76 -8.68
CA HIS A 271 -23.06 -28.01 -10.10
C HIS A 271 -22.24 -29.19 -10.60
N GLN A 272 -20.93 -29.22 -10.35
CA GLN A 272 -20.08 -30.35 -10.72
C GLN A 272 -20.54 -31.68 -10.10
N LEU A 273 -21.10 -31.61 -8.89
CA LEU A 273 -21.58 -32.78 -8.15
C LEU A 273 -22.92 -33.33 -8.69
N LEU A 274 -23.84 -32.47 -9.13
CA LEU A 274 -25.16 -32.88 -9.61
C LEU A 274 -25.29 -32.97 -11.13
N HIS A 275 -24.39 -32.35 -11.90
CA HIS A 275 -24.39 -32.39 -13.36
C HIS A 275 -24.31 -33.81 -13.95
N PRO A 276 -23.49 -34.76 -13.43
CA PRO A 276 -23.47 -36.15 -13.91
C PRO A 276 -24.82 -36.87 -13.82
N LEU A 277 -25.71 -36.42 -12.93
CA LEU A 277 -27.07 -36.96 -12.74
C LEU A 277 -28.12 -36.24 -13.59
N GLY A 278 -27.70 -35.41 -14.55
CA GLY A 278 -28.60 -34.57 -15.36
C GLY A 278 -29.15 -33.36 -14.60
N GLY A 279 -28.47 -32.94 -13.53
CA GLY A 279 -28.80 -31.74 -12.77
C GLY A 279 -28.22 -30.45 -13.35
N GLY A 280 -28.82 -29.33 -12.98
CA GLY A 280 -28.38 -27.97 -13.36
C GLY A 280 -28.33 -27.03 -12.16
N GLY A 281 -27.77 -25.83 -12.37
CA GLY A 281 -27.67 -24.78 -11.36
C GLY A 281 -26.25 -24.18 -11.23
N HIS A 282 -25.98 -23.54 -10.10
CA HIS A 282 -24.74 -22.84 -9.77
C HIS A 282 -23.94 -23.57 -8.68
N PRO A 283 -22.65 -23.22 -8.47
CA PRO A 283 -21.82 -23.85 -7.44
C PRO A 283 -22.42 -23.84 -6.02
N ARG A 284 -23.18 -22.79 -5.66
CA ARG A 284 -23.84 -22.63 -4.34
C ARG A 284 -25.23 -23.29 -4.26
N ALA A 285 -25.85 -23.57 -5.39
CA ALA A 285 -27.24 -24.04 -5.46
C ALA A 285 -27.48 -24.83 -6.76
N ALA A 286 -27.72 -26.12 -6.64
CA ALA A 286 -27.99 -26.98 -7.79
C ALA A 286 -29.13 -27.97 -7.50
N ALA A 287 -29.77 -28.46 -8.55
CA ALA A 287 -30.87 -29.42 -8.46
C ALA A 287 -30.80 -30.46 -9.58
N ALA A 288 -31.20 -31.70 -9.27
CA ALA A 288 -31.25 -32.80 -10.23
C ALA A 288 -32.55 -33.60 -10.06
N THR A 289 -32.99 -34.27 -11.13
CA THR A 289 -34.11 -35.21 -11.06
C THR A 289 -33.73 -36.48 -11.80
N LEU A 290 -33.76 -37.60 -11.10
CA LEU A 290 -33.43 -38.91 -11.66
C LEU A 290 -34.48 -39.98 -11.31
N LYS A 291 -34.42 -41.10 -12.02
CA LYS A 291 -35.20 -42.31 -11.70
C LYS A 291 -34.29 -43.28 -10.96
N THR A 292 -34.70 -43.72 -9.78
CA THR A 292 -33.93 -44.67 -8.97
C THR A 292 -34.86 -45.39 -8.00
N ASP A 293 -34.64 -46.70 -7.82
CA ASP A 293 -35.33 -47.49 -6.80
C ASP A 293 -34.55 -47.52 -5.47
N GLN A 294 -33.36 -46.92 -5.43
CA GLN A 294 -32.48 -46.84 -4.26
C GLN A 294 -32.07 -45.37 -3.97
N PRO A 295 -33.02 -44.52 -3.54
CA PRO A 295 -32.73 -43.10 -3.32
C PRO A 295 -31.71 -42.82 -2.22
N GLN A 296 -31.61 -43.71 -1.22
CA GLN A 296 -30.64 -43.57 -0.13
C GLN A 296 -29.19 -43.71 -0.62
N VAL A 297 -28.92 -44.70 -1.47
CA VAL A 297 -27.57 -44.96 -2.02
C VAL A 297 -27.06 -43.75 -2.79
N VAL A 298 -27.92 -43.13 -3.60
CA VAL A 298 -27.57 -41.94 -4.37
C VAL A 298 -27.19 -40.76 -3.45
N ILE A 299 -27.93 -40.55 -2.36
CA ILE A 299 -27.60 -39.50 -1.39
C ILE A 299 -26.28 -39.80 -0.69
N ASP A 300 -26.03 -41.05 -0.30
CA ASP A 300 -24.81 -41.45 0.39
C ASP A 300 -23.56 -41.29 -0.50
N GLU A 301 -23.65 -41.61 -1.80
CA GLU A 301 -22.60 -41.37 -2.80
C GLU A 301 -22.31 -39.87 -2.95
N LEU A 302 -23.35 -39.06 -3.13
CA LEU A 302 -23.22 -37.60 -3.26
C LEU A 302 -22.62 -36.96 -2.01
N LEU A 303 -22.93 -37.48 -0.82
CA LEU A 303 -22.32 -37.02 0.43
C LEU A 303 -20.84 -37.36 0.50
N SER A 304 -20.43 -38.54 0.02
CA SER A 304 -19.03 -38.92 -0.06
C SER A 304 -18.24 -37.97 -0.96
N ASP A 305 -18.78 -37.66 -2.14
CA ASP A 305 -18.16 -36.72 -3.08
C ASP A 305 -18.14 -35.29 -2.54
N LEU A 306 -19.22 -34.87 -1.87
CA LEU A 306 -19.30 -33.55 -1.24
C LEU A 306 -18.24 -33.41 -0.15
N VAL A 307 -18.08 -34.44 0.70
CA VAL A 307 -17.06 -34.48 1.75
C VAL A 307 -15.65 -34.43 1.16
N ALA A 308 -15.41 -35.09 0.01
CA ALA A 308 -14.12 -35.07 -0.66
C ALA A 308 -13.73 -33.70 -1.23
N GLN A 309 -14.71 -32.85 -1.55
CA GLN A 309 -14.47 -31.48 -2.03
C GLN A 309 -14.22 -30.46 -0.91
N ILE A 310 -14.41 -30.83 0.37
CA ILE A 310 -14.26 -29.87 1.48
C ILE A 310 -12.80 -29.47 1.65
N PRO A 311 -12.46 -28.18 1.56
CA PRO A 311 -11.09 -27.72 1.72
C PRO A 311 -10.59 -27.94 3.16
N GLN A 312 -9.30 -28.24 3.32
CA GLN A 312 -8.69 -28.28 4.64
C GLN A 312 -8.73 -26.88 5.27
N PRO A 313 -9.13 -26.76 6.55
CA PRO A 313 -9.22 -25.48 7.22
C PRO A 313 -7.82 -24.98 7.55
N LEU A 314 -7.62 -23.67 7.52
CA LEU A 314 -6.39 -23.05 8.02
C LEU A 314 -6.13 -23.48 9.47
N THR A 315 -4.87 -23.70 9.83
CA THR A 315 -4.46 -24.15 11.16
C THR A 315 -3.81 -23.02 11.97
N ALA A 316 -3.64 -23.21 13.28
CA ALA A 316 -2.91 -22.26 14.12
C ALA A 316 -1.51 -21.97 13.58
N ALA A 317 -0.82 -22.96 13.00
CA ALA A 317 0.48 -22.79 12.38
C ALA A 317 0.45 -21.81 11.20
N ASP A 318 -0.64 -21.75 10.45
CA ASP A 318 -0.82 -20.85 9.31
C ASP A 318 -1.17 -19.42 9.74
N LEU A 319 -1.71 -19.26 10.95
CA LEU A 319 -2.25 -18.01 11.49
C LEU A 319 -1.29 -17.30 12.45
N MET A 320 -0.46 -18.06 13.16
CA MET A 320 0.27 -17.56 14.33
C MET A 320 1.38 -16.57 13.96
N SER A 321 1.57 -15.58 14.84
CA SER A 321 2.79 -14.77 14.84
C SER A 321 3.87 -15.46 15.66
N SER A 322 5.09 -15.50 15.12
CA SER A 322 6.29 -16.05 15.77
C SER A 322 7.53 -15.21 15.40
N PRO A 323 8.51 -15.02 16.30
CA PRO A 323 8.56 -15.49 17.69
C PRO A 323 7.65 -14.68 18.62
N VAL A 324 7.14 -15.30 19.69
CA VAL A 324 6.28 -14.62 20.66
C VAL A 324 7.11 -13.79 21.62
N ARG A 325 6.76 -12.52 21.78
CA ARG A 325 7.41 -11.67 22.79
C ARG A 325 6.95 -12.04 24.19
N THR A 326 7.90 -12.34 25.06
CA THR A 326 7.65 -12.79 26.42
C THR A 326 8.27 -11.87 27.46
N ILE A 327 7.71 -11.90 28.68
CA ILE A 327 8.25 -11.23 29.86
C ILE A 327 8.27 -12.20 31.04
N ARG A 328 8.98 -11.84 32.12
CA ARG A 328 9.01 -12.63 33.35
C ARG A 328 7.93 -12.16 34.33
N PRO A 329 7.54 -12.99 35.32
CA PRO A 329 6.46 -12.63 36.27
C PRO A 329 6.85 -11.48 37.20
N HIS A 330 8.16 -11.25 37.37
CA HIS A 330 8.72 -10.17 38.17
C HIS A 330 8.97 -8.87 37.38
N THR A 331 8.75 -8.87 36.05
CA THR A 331 8.83 -7.66 35.24
C THR A 331 7.83 -6.63 35.76
N THR A 332 8.23 -5.37 35.91
CA THR A 332 7.33 -4.33 36.41
C THR A 332 6.31 -3.90 35.35
N ILE A 333 5.16 -3.37 35.76
CA ILE A 333 4.15 -2.82 34.85
C ILE A 333 4.72 -1.74 33.93
N ASN A 334 5.58 -0.84 34.44
CA ASN A 334 6.25 0.18 33.64
C ASN A 334 7.16 -0.43 32.56
N GLN A 335 7.92 -1.47 32.91
CA GLN A 335 8.74 -2.20 31.93
C GLN A 335 7.88 -2.92 30.91
N ALA A 336 6.82 -3.62 31.34
CA ALA A 336 5.89 -4.28 30.44
C ALA A 336 5.22 -3.30 29.47
N ARG A 337 4.83 -2.10 29.94
CA ARG A 337 4.28 -1.04 29.07
C ARG A 337 5.31 -0.56 28.07
N ARG A 338 6.56 -0.32 28.50
CA ARG A 338 7.65 0.05 27.59
C ARG A 338 7.86 -1.01 26.53
N ILE A 339 7.80 -2.30 26.88
CA ILE A 339 7.90 -3.40 25.92
C ILE A 339 6.71 -3.39 24.95
N LEU A 340 5.47 -3.25 25.42
CA LEU A 340 4.30 -3.15 24.51
C LEU A 340 4.43 -1.99 23.53
N LEU A 341 4.80 -0.81 24.01
CA LEU A 341 4.98 0.38 23.17
C LEU A 341 6.14 0.21 22.19
N ARG A 342 7.27 -0.33 22.67
CA ARG A 342 8.47 -0.60 21.87
C ARG A 342 8.19 -1.50 20.68
N TYR A 343 7.32 -2.50 20.82
CA TYR A 343 7.07 -3.50 19.79
C TYR A 343 5.69 -3.38 19.11
N GLY A 344 4.92 -2.33 19.43
CA GLY A 344 3.57 -2.14 18.89
C GLY A 344 2.61 -3.28 19.24
N HIS A 345 2.85 -3.97 20.35
CA HIS A 345 2.04 -5.11 20.79
C HIS A 345 0.88 -4.64 21.67
N SER A 346 -0.23 -5.37 21.62
CA SER A 346 -1.38 -5.16 22.51
C SER A 346 -1.34 -6.08 23.74
N GLY A 347 -0.39 -6.99 23.82
CA GLY A 347 -0.22 -7.93 24.92
C GLY A 347 1.11 -8.68 24.90
N LEU A 348 1.47 -9.27 26.05
CA LEU A 348 2.69 -10.07 26.25
C LEU A 348 2.34 -11.39 26.94
N SER A 349 3.00 -12.46 26.51
CA SER A 349 3.00 -13.75 27.20
C SER A 349 4.00 -13.71 28.37
N VAL A 350 3.65 -14.30 29.50
CA VAL A 350 4.50 -14.33 30.70
C VAL A 350 5.05 -15.75 30.86
N LEU A 351 6.38 -15.89 30.82
CA LEU A 351 7.06 -17.16 31.05
C LEU A 351 7.75 -17.15 32.41
N ASP A 352 7.69 -18.25 33.15
CA ASP A 352 8.50 -18.44 34.36
C ASP A 352 9.97 -18.72 34.04
N ASP A 353 10.78 -18.96 35.07
CA ASP A 353 12.23 -19.21 34.91
C ASP A 353 12.53 -20.57 34.25
N GLN A 354 11.54 -21.45 34.10
CA GLN A 354 11.62 -22.75 33.40
C GLN A 354 11.08 -22.66 31.95
N GLU A 355 10.87 -21.44 31.44
CA GLU A 355 10.30 -21.14 30.13
C GLU A 355 8.87 -21.67 29.92
N GLN A 356 8.15 -21.95 31.00
CA GLN A 356 6.75 -22.37 30.95
C GLN A 356 5.82 -21.17 30.94
N LEU A 357 4.75 -21.23 30.15
CA LEU A 357 3.74 -20.19 30.07
C LEU A 357 2.91 -20.15 31.36
N VAL A 358 3.02 -19.07 32.12
CA VAL A 358 2.33 -18.89 33.41
C VAL A 358 1.25 -17.81 33.40
N GLY A 359 1.24 -16.94 32.39
CA GLY A 359 0.25 -15.87 32.33
C GLY A 359 0.26 -15.09 31.03
N ILE A 360 -0.72 -14.19 30.88
CA ILE A 360 -0.77 -13.25 29.77
C ILE A 360 -1.25 -11.89 30.25
N ILE A 361 -0.63 -10.81 29.76
CA ILE A 361 -0.98 -9.45 30.19
C ILE A 361 -1.29 -8.57 28.99
N SER A 362 -2.40 -7.84 29.03
CA SER A 362 -2.83 -6.94 27.95
C SER A 362 -2.47 -5.50 28.23
N ARG A 363 -2.45 -4.68 27.17
CA ARG A 363 -2.33 -3.23 27.28
C ARG A 363 -3.39 -2.66 28.21
N ARG A 364 -4.63 -3.17 28.14
CA ARG A 364 -5.73 -2.76 29.02
C ARG A 364 -5.41 -3.06 30.50
N ASP A 365 -4.87 -4.25 30.78
CA ASP A 365 -4.49 -4.62 32.15
C ASP A 365 -3.37 -3.72 32.69
N LEU A 366 -2.38 -3.37 31.85
CA LEU A 366 -1.31 -2.43 32.22
C LEU A 366 -1.83 -1.00 32.42
N ASP A 367 -2.66 -0.50 31.51
CA ASP A 367 -3.22 0.86 31.57
C ASP A 367 -4.09 1.04 32.82
N LEU A 368 -4.88 0.03 33.18
CA LEU A 368 -5.63 0.00 34.46
C LEU A 368 -4.69 0.08 35.66
N ALA A 369 -3.64 -0.74 35.69
CA ALA A 369 -2.70 -0.73 36.81
C ALA A 369 -1.93 0.60 36.92
N LEU A 370 -1.60 1.22 35.79
CA LEU A 370 -0.92 2.52 35.74
C LEU A 370 -1.83 3.67 36.17
N HIS A 371 -3.10 3.63 35.80
CA HIS A 371 -4.09 4.62 36.25
C HIS A 371 -4.20 4.65 37.77
N HIS A 372 -4.04 3.50 38.43
CA HIS A 372 -4.01 3.37 39.89
C HIS A 372 -2.61 3.54 40.52
N GLY A 373 -1.60 3.97 39.75
CA GLY A 373 -0.26 4.26 40.27
C GLY A 373 0.64 3.03 40.50
N PHE A 374 0.24 1.83 40.07
CA PHE A 374 0.98 0.58 40.30
C PHE A 374 2.10 0.31 39.29
N GLY A 375 2.70 1.34 38.69
CA GLY A 375 3.73 1.17 37.65
C GLY A 375 4.97 0.37 38.10
N HIS A 376 5.26 0.31 39.41
CA HIS A 376 6.36 -0.43 40.01
C HIS A 376 6.00 -1.89 40.36
N ALA A 377 4.72 -2.25 40.37
CA ALA A 377 4.28 -3.58 40.77
C ALA A 377 4.61 -4.64 39.71
N PRO A 378 4.86 -5.90 40.11
CA PRO A 378 5.20 -6.97 39.19
C PRO A 378 3.99 -7.43 38.37
N THR A 379 4.22 -7.82 37.12
CA THR A 379 3.18 -8.27 36.18
C THR A 379 2.41 -9.49 36.69
N LYS A 380 3.01 -10.36 37.52
CA LYS A 380 2.32 -11.52 38.10
C LYS A 380 1.03 -11.17 38.86
N GLY A 381 0.93 -9.96 39.42
CA GLY A 381 -0.26 -9.51 40.16
C GLY A 381 -1.40 -9.01 39.27
N TYR A 382 -1.14 -8.80 37.97
CA TYR A 382 -2.07 -8.17 37.03
C TYR A 382 -2.27 -8.98 35.74
N MET A 383 -1.48 -10.03 35.53
CA MET A 383 -1.64 -10.94 34.42
C MET A 383 -2.87 -11.85 34.63
N LYS A 384 -3.47 -12.30 33.54
CA LYS A 384 -4.50 -13.34 33.58
C LYS A 384 -3.86 -14.73 33.59
N ALA A 385 -4.31 -15.57 34.52
CA ALA A 385 -3.98 -16.99 34.64
C ALA A 385 -5.18 -17.76 35.22
N PRO A 386 -5.43 -19.03 34.80
CA PRO A 386 -4.68 -19.83 33.83
C PRO A 386 -4.92 -19.36 32.38
N VAL A 387 -3.92 -19.54 31.51
CA VAL A 387 -3.98 -19.14 30.09
C VAL A 387 -4.49 -20.31 29.26
N ARG A 388 -5.52 -20.08 28.42
CA ARG A 388 -5.92 -21.08 27.43
C ARG A 388 -4.94 -21.06 26.25
N THR A 389 -4.56 -22.25 25.80
CA THR A 389 -3.59 -22.45 24.73
C THR A 389 -4.16 -23.35 23.64
N ILE A 390 -3.52 -23.32 22.48
CA ILE A 390 -3.83 -24.14 21.29
C ILE A 390 -2.55 -24.83 20.78
N CYS A 391 -2.67 -25.81 19.90
CA CYS A 391 -1.53 -26.48 19.25
C CYS A 391 -1.40 -26.08 17.78
N LEU A 392 -0.25 -26.39 17.15
CA LEU A 392 0.03 -26.04 15.74
C LEU A 392 -1.07 -26.47 14.76
N ASN A 393 -1.69 -27.62 15.01
CA ASN A 393 -2.71 -28.20 14.12
C ASN A 393 -4.15 -27.82 14.49
N THR A 394 -4.35 -26.92 15.46
CA THR A 394 -5.71 -26.49 15.85
C THR A 394 -6.35 -25.73 14.67
N PRO A 395 -7.53 -26.14 14.17
CA PRO A 395 -8.15 -25.53 12.99
C PRO A 395 -8.82 -24.19 13.31
N LEU A 396 -8.90 -23.31 12.32
CA LEU A 396 -9.44 -21.94 12.40
C LEU A 396 -10.83 -21.87 13.06
N PRO A 397 -11.83 -22.72 12.72
CA PRO A 397 -13.14 -22.69 13.38
C PRO A 397 -13.06 -22.97 14.89
N GLU A 398 -12.14 -23.85 15.30
CA GLU A 398 -11.95 -24.13 16.73
C GLU A 398 -11.30 -22.94 17.44
N ILE A 399 -10.32 -22.28 16.81
CA ILE A 399 -9.68 -21.06 17.33
C ILE A 399 -10.74 -19.95 17.51
N GLU A 400 -11.60 -19.74 16.51
CA GLU A 400 -12.69 -18.78 16.57
C GLU A 400 -13.64 -19.09 17.72
N ARG A 401 -14.11 -20.33 17.82
CA ARG A 401 -14.98 -20.79 18.90
C ARG A 401 -14.36 -20.52 20.26
N LEU A 402 -13.06 -20.82 20.45
CA LEU A 402 -12.35 -20.55 21.70
C LEU A 402 -12.28 -19.04 22.01
N MET A 403 -12.00 -18.20 21.01
CA MET A 403 -11.94 -16.74 21.20
C MET A 403 -13.29 -16.14 21.56
N VAL A 404 -14.38 -16.59 20.93
CA VAL A 404 -15.74 -16.10 21.18
C VAL A 404 -16.27 -16.61 22.51
N THR A 405 -16.23 -17.93 22.72
CA THR A 405 -16.82 -18.59 23.91
C THR A 405 -16.22 -18.06 25.21
N TYR A 406 -14.92 -17.79 25.22
CA TYR A 406 -14.20 -17.38 26.42
C TYR A 406 -13.82 -15.89 26.44
N ASP A 407 -14.30 -15.10 25.46
CA ASP A 407 -13.90 -13.69 25.24
C ASP A 407 -12.37 -13.48 25.30
N ILE A 408 -11.64 -14.36 24.60
CA ILE A 408 -10.18 -14.34 24.57
C ILE A 408 -9.69 -13.59 23.33
N GLY A 409 -8.83 -12.58 23.54
CA GLY A 409 -8.25 -11.79 22.46
C GLY A 409 -7.02 -12.41 21.79
N ARG A 410 -6.45 -13.45 22.41
CA ARG A 410 -5.12 -13.99 22.12
C ARG A 410 -4.96 -15.41 22.63
N LEU A 411 -4.50 -16.31 21.78
CA LEU A 411 -4.30 -17.72 22.10
C LEU A 411 -2.84 -18.08 21.84
N PRO A 412 -2.04 -18.28 22.90
CA PRO A 412 -0.70 -18.82 22.77
C PRO A 412 -0.73 -20.24 22.18
N VAL A 413 0.17 -20.48 21.22
CA VAL A 413 0.36 -21.76 20.54
C VAL A 413 1.51 -22.49 21.21
N LEU A 414 1.24 -23.70 21.70
CA LEU A 414 2.25 -24.58 22.29
C LEU A 414 2.57 -25.75 21.34
N ASP A 415 3.86 -26.08 21.22
CA ASP A 415 4.33 -27.35 20.67
C ASP A 415 5.16 -28.05 21.75
N LYS A 416 4.82 -29.30 22.09
CA LYS A 416 5.47 -30.06 23.18
C LYS A 416 5.66 -29.24 24.48
N ASN A 417 4.63 -28.50 24.90
CA ASN A 417 4.63 -27.55 26.04
C ASN A 417 5.54 -26.31 25.91
N GLN A 418 6.20 -26.09 24.78
CA GLN A 418 6.97 -24.87 24.54
C GLN A 418 6.15 -23.84 23.77
N LEU A 419 6.27 -22.57 24.16
CA LEU A 419 5.59 -21.48 23.47
C LEU A 419 6.24 -21.20 22.11
N VAL A 420 5.56 -21.55 21.03
CA VAL A 420 6.07 -21.42 19.66
C VAL A 420 5.43 -20.28 18.86
N GLY A 421 4.22 -19.85 19.25
CA GLY A 421 3.47 -18.84 18.52
C GLY A 421 2.33 -18.22 19.31
N ILE A 422 1.67 -17.22 18.74
CA ILE A 422 0.46 -16.62 19.30
C ILE A 422 -0.50 -16.27 18.17
N VAL A 423 -1.78 -16.59 18.33
CA VAL A 423 -2.86 -16.18 17.41
C VAL A 423 -3.68 -15.09 18.09
N THR A 424 -3.84 -13.94 17.45
CA THR A 424 -4.63 -12.81 17.97
C THR A 424 -5.93 -12.61 17.20
N ARG A 425 -6.91 -11.89 17.78
CA ARG A 425 -8.13 -11.48 17.06
C ARG A 425 -7.83 -10.74 15.76
N THR A 426 -6.75 -9.97 15.72
CA THR A 426 -6.34 -9.25 14.51
C THR A 426 -5.87 -10.22 13.42
N ASP A 427 -5.20 -11.31 13.78
CA ASP A 427 -4.80 -12.35 12.84
C ASP A 427 -6.03 -13.10 12.29
N MET A 428 -7.01 -13.40 13.16
CA MET A 428 -8.31 -13.98 12.76
C MET A 428 -9.08 -13.08 11.78
N LEU A 429 -9.29 -11.81 12.14
CA LEU A 429 -10.04 -10.86 11.31
C LEU A 429 -9.38 -10.64 9.95
N ARG A 430 -8.04 -10.58 9.92
CA ARG A 430 -7.30 -10.47 8.65
C ARG A 430 -7.59 -11.64 7.73
N GLN A 431 -7.66 -12.86 8.27
CA GLN A 431 -7.91 -14.05 7.46
C GLN A 431 -9.36 -14.17 7.02
N LEU A 432 -10.32 -13.81 7.89
CA LEU A 432 -11.73 -13.73 7.50
C LEU A 432 -11.96 -12.70 6.38
N HIS A 433 -11.23 -11.58 6.38
CA HIS A 433 -11.26 -10.61 5.28
C HIS A 433 -10.60 -11.13 4.01
N GLN A 434 -9.52 -11.92 4.11
CA GLN A 434 -8.86 -12.51 2.94
C GLN A 434 -9.66 -13.62 2.29
N LEU A 435 -10.40 -14.41 3.08
CA LEU A 435 -11.24 -15.50 2.57
C LEU A 435 -12.50 -14.94 1.87
N LYS A 436 -13.13 -13.89 2.40
CA LYS A 436 -14.37 -13.30 1.84
C LYS A 436 -14.20 -12.47 0.57
N GLN A 437 -13.01 -12.40 -0.03
CA GLN A 437 -12.79 -11.69 -1.30
C GLN A 437 -12.49 -12.67 -2.44
N PRO A 438 -13.51 -13.30 -3.05
CA PRO A 438 -13.40 -13.74 -4.43
C PRO A 438 -13.48 -12.48 -5.33
N GLU A 439 -12.38 -12.17 -6.02
CA GLU A 439 -12.34 -11.39 -7.28
C GLU A 439 -12.97 -9.98 -7.33
N LEU A 440 -13.25 -9.32 -6.22
CA LEU A 440 -13.52 -7.87 -6.22
C LEU A 440 -12.20 -7.10 -6.05
N GLN A 441 -11.68 -6.65 -7.18
CA GLN A 441 -10.65 -5.61 -7.23
C GLN A 441 -11.08 -4.42 -6.37
N SER A 442 -10.19 -4.05 -5.44
CA SER A 442 -9.96 -2.73 -4.81
C SER A 442 -10.07 -2.67 -3.28
N GLN A 443 -8.90 -2.31 -2.71
CA GLN A 443 -8.70 -1.49 -1.52
C GLN A 443 -9.05 -2.07 -0.14
N GLN A 444 -8.25 -3.06 0.29
CA GLN A 444 -7.44 -3.03 1.53
C GLN A 444 -6.88 -4.43 1.82
N THR A 445 -5.89 -4.84 1.03
CA THR A 445 -5.24 -6.15 1.17
C THR A 445 -3.76 -6.01 0.85
N VAL A 446 -2.93 -6.74 1.61
CA VAL A 446 -1.53 -6.98 1.25
C VAL A 446 -1.52 -7.51 -0.17
N VAL A 447 -1.17 -6.66 -1.14
CA VAL A 447 -1.17 -7.02 -2.56
C VAL A 447 -0.01 -8.00 -2.76
N ARG A 448 -0.35 -9.29 -2.86
CA ARG A 448 0.60 -10.36 -3.18
C ARG A 448 0.67 -10.53 -4.69
N THR A 449 1.34 -9.62 -5.37
CA THR A 449 1.70 -9.77 -6.78
C THR A 449 3.04 -10.49 -6.90
N SER A 450 3.16 -11.38 -7.88
CA SER A 450 4.45 -11.96 -8.25
C SER A 450 5.30 -10.89 -8.94
N MET A 451 6.42 -10.52 -8.32
CA MET A 451 7.45 -9.64 -8.88
C MET A 451 8.49 -10.41 -9.71
N GLN A 452 8.33 -11.74 -9.83
CA GLN A 452 9.31 -12.61 -10.47
C GLN A 452 9.58 -12.19 -11.93
N ASP A 453 8.54 -11.91 -12.70
CA ASP A 453 8.67 -11.50 -14.10
C ASP A 453 9.40 -10.15 -14.23
N ARG A 454 9.11 -9.19 -13.33
CA ARG A 454 9.79 -7.89 -13.30
C ARG A 454 11.26 -8.03 -12.90
N LEU A 455 11.58 -8.87 -11.92
CA LEU A 455 12.98 -9.16 -11.54
C LEU A 455 13.75 -9.78 -12.72
N GLN A 456 13.13 -10.70 -13.46
CA GLN A 456 13.75 -11.34 -14.63
C GLN A 456 13.87 -10.42 -15.85
N THR A 457 12.96 -9.46 -16.00
CA THR A 457 12.91 -8.58 -17.18
C THR A 457 13.73 -7.30 -16.98
N LEU A 458 13.69 -6.70 -15.78
CA LEU A 458 14.25 -5.38 -15.52
C LEU A 458 15.66 -5.41 -14.91
N LEU A 459 16.09 -6.52 -14.29
CA LEU A 459 17.45 -6.61 -13.76
C LEU A 459 18.42 -7.09 -14.85
N PRO A 460 19.63 -6.53 -14.96
CA PRO A 460 20.71 -7.12 -15.75
C PRO A 460 21.01 -8.56 -15.31
N GLN A 461 21.32 -9.44 -16.27
CA GLN A 461 21.67 -10.87 -16.03
C GLN A 461 22.70 -11.09 -14.90
N PRO A 462 23.79 -10.30 -14.78
CA PRO A 462 24.73 -10.46 -13.68
C PRO A 462 24.13 -10.22 -12.30
N LEU A 463 23.24 -9.22 -12.18
CA LEU A 463 22.58 -8.91 -10.91
C LEU A 463 21.53 -9.95 -10.54
N GLN A 464 20.84 -10.54 -11.53
CA GLN A 464 19.94 -11.66 -11.32
C GLN A 464 20.70 -12.90 -10.79
N ALA A 465 21.88 -13.18 -11.36
CA ALA A 465 22.72 -14.30 -10.94
C ALA A 465 23.14 -14.17 -9.47
N VAL A 466 23.64 -12.99 -9.07
CA VAL A 466 24.02 -12.71 -7.67
C VAL A 466 22.82 -12.86 -6.74
N LEU A 467 21.66 -12.24 -7.05
CA LEU A 467 20.47 -12.37 -6.21
C LEU A 467 19.99 -13.82 -6.05
N THR A 468 20.04 -14.59 -7.14
CA THR A 468 19.63 -16.00 -7.14
C THR A 468 20.59 -16.85 -6.30
N GLU A 469 21.90 -16.60 -6.42
CA GLU A 469 22.91 -17.30 -5.62
C GLU A 469 22.79 -16.98 -4.12
N VAL A 470 22.63 -15.70 -3.76
CA VAL A 470 22.45 -15.30 -2.36
C VAL A 470 21.17 -15.91 -1.78
N ALA A 471 20.08 -15.98 -2.56
CA ALA A 471 18.84 -16.64 -2.15
C ALA A 471 19.02 -18.14 -1.93
N GLN A 472 19.76 -18.84 -2.80
CA GLN A 472 20.06 -20.26 -2.63
C GLN A 472 20.92 -20.54 -1.39
N LEU A 473 21.93 -19.70 -1.13
CA LEU A 473 22.76 -19.81 0.08
C LEU A 473 21.93 -19.60 1.35
N ALA A 474 21.02 -18.62 1.35
CA ALA A 474 20.11 -18.40 2.47
C ALA A 474 19.15 -19.60 2.67
N GLU A 475 18.61 -20.15 1.58
CA GLU A 475 17.72 -21.31 1.61
C GLU A 475 18.42 -22.56 2.17
N GLN A 476 19.69 -22.81 1.82
CA GLN A 476 20.49 -23.92 2.35
C GLN A 476 20.67 -23.84 3.87
N GLN A 477 20.75 -22.63 4.42
CA GLN A 477 20.79 -22.40 5.88
C GLN A 477 19.39 -22.40 6.52
N GLY A 478 18.33 -22.58 5.71
CA GLY A 478 16.95 -22.52 6.15
C GLY A 478 16.45 -21.11 6.42
N TRP A 479 17.16 -20.06 6.04
CA TRP A 479 16.72 -18.68 6.24
C TRP A 479 15.78 -18.19 5.15
N GLN A 480 14.99 -17.16 5.46
CA GLN A 480 14.17 -16.48 4.46
C GLN A 480 14.85 -15.18 4.05
N LEU A 481 15.00 -14.97 2.73
CA LEU A 481 15.66 -13.78 2.19
C LEU A 481 14.66 -12.86 1.51
N TYR A 482 14.80 -11.56 1.77
CA TYR A 482 13.95 -10.51 1.22
C TYR A 482 14.78 -9.40 0.59
N LEU A 483 14.44 -8.99 -0.63
CA LEU A 483 14.85 -7.70 -1.18
C LEU A 483 13.91 -6.63 -0.62
N VAL A 484 14.43 -5.53 -0.05
CA VAL A 484 13.61 -4.55 0.67
C VAL A 484 13.89 -3.11 0.23
N GLY A 485 13.00 -2.18 0.59
CA GLY A 485 13.32 -0.76 0.55
C GLY A 485 13.29 -0.12 -0.84
N GLY A 486 14.26 0.76 -1.09
CA GLY A 486 14.29 1.62 -2.27
C GLY A 486 14.41 0.84 -3.59
N ALA A 487 15.11 -0.29 -3.56
CA ALA A 487 15.25 -1.15 -4.74
C ALA A 487 13.90 -1.72 -5.20
N VAL A 488 13.05 -2.17 -4.26
CA VAL A 488 11.70 -2.68 -4.57
C VAL A 488 10.83 -1.57 -5.16
N ARG A 489 10.84 -0.38 -4.54
CA ARG A 489 10.13 0.80 -5.03
C ARG A 489 10.54 1.16 -6.46
N ASP A 490 11.86 1.26 -6.68
CA ASP A 490 12.40 1.69 -7.97
C ASP A 490 12.10 0.65 -9.06
N LEU A 491 12.10 -0.65 -8.75
CA LEU A 491 11.66 -1.73 -9.67
C LEU A 491 10.16 -1.69 -9.99
N LEU A 492 9.32 -1.26 -9.04
CA LEU A 492 7.88 -1.11 -9.25
C LEU A 492 7.54 0.08 -10.14
N LEU A 493 8.28 1.19 -9.99
CA LEU A 493 8.08 2.41 -10.77
C LEU A 493 8.70 2.37 -12.16
N ALA A 494 9.70 1.51 -12.38
CA ALA A 494 10.47 1.52 -13.61
C ALA A 494 9.77 0.79 -14.77
N GLU A 495 9.74 1.44 -15.93
CA GLU A 495 9.36 0.84 -17.22
C GLU A 495 10.57 0.25 -17.97
N GLN A 496 11.78 0.70 -17.61
CA GLN A 496 13.07 0.23 -18.14
C GLN A 496 13.99 -0.18 -16.99
N PRO A 497 15.06 -0.97 -17.22
CA PRO A 497 16.01 -1.37 -16.17
C PRO A 497 16.49 -0.18 -15.31
N PRO A 498 16.13 -0.10 -14.02
CA PRO A 498 16.57 1.01 -13.18
C PRO A 498 18.07 0.88 -12.92
N LYS A 499 18.77 2.03 -12.86
CA LYS A 499 20.19 2.06 -12.46
C LYS A 499 20.31 1.88 -10.96
N LEU A 500 20.27 0.63 -10.51
CA LEU A 500 20.48 0.25 -9.11
C LEU A 500 21.98 0.26 -8.81
N GLN A 501 22.37 0.89 -7.71
CA GLN A 501 23.76 0.93 -7.24
C GLN A 501 23.99 -0.01 -6.06
N GLU A 502 22.90 -0.43 -5.40
CA GLU A 502 22.93 -1.27 -4.23
C GLU A 502 21.69 -2.19 -4.16
N PHE A 503 21.86 -3.36 -3.53
CA PHE A 503 20.76 -4.20 -3.08
C PHE A 503 20.71 -4.24 -1.56
N ASP A 504 19.56 -3.82 -1.01
CA ASP A 504 19.24 -3.99 0.41
C ASP A 504 18.55 -5.35 0.60
N LEU A 505 19.25 -6.28 1.23
CA LEU A 505 18.76 -7.62 1.55
C LEU A 505 18.54 -7.78 3.04
N VAL A 506 17.41 -8.37 3.41
CA VAL A 506 17.06 -8.68 4.79
C VAL A 506 16.88 -10.19 4.96
N VAL A 507 17.58 -10.75 5.93
CA VAL A 507 17.50 -12.15 6.33
C VAL A 507 16.60 -12.29 7.54
N ASP A 508 15.56 -13.12 7.42
CA ASP A 508 14.69 -13.52 8.52
C ASP A 508 15.02 -14.97 8.92
N GLY A 509 15.77 -15.11 10.01
CA GLY A 509 16.35 -16.37 10.47
C GLY A 509 15.81 -16.82 11.83
N VAL A 510 14.47 -16.75 12.01
CA VAL A 510 13.63 -16.94 13.23
C VAL A 510 14.08 -17.98 14.29
N HIS A 511 15.07 -18.85 14.03
CA HIS A 511 15.44 -19.97 14.90
C HIS A 511 16.93 -20.12 15.26
N THR A 512 17.85 -19.23 14.86
CA THR A 512 19.31 -19.50 15.04
C THR A 512 20.04 -18.62 16.05
N GLY A 513 19.66 -17.36 16.25
CA GLY A 513 20.37 -16.47 17.18
C GLY A 513 21.66 -15.90 16.59
N GLU A 514 21.84 -14.60 16.83
CA GLU A 514 22.96 -13.71 16.47
C GLU A 514 23.48 -13.73 15.01
N SER A 515 23.28 -12.58 14.33
CA SER A 515 24.04 -12.11 13.17
C SER A 515 23.94 -12.96 11.88
N GLU A 516 22.77 -13.51 11.57
CA GLU A 516 22.50 -14.27 10.35
C GLU A 516 22.89 -13.52 9.07
N GLY A 517 22.66 -12.20 9.02
CA GLY A 517 23.06 -11.38 7.88
C GLY A 517 24.57 -11.37 7.63
N ALA A 518 25.39 -11.31 8.69
CA ALA A 518 26.84 -11.37 8.52
C ALA A 518 27.33 -12.77 8.16
N ALA A 519 26.70 -13.82 8.69
CA ALA A 519 26.99 -15.19 8.32
C ALA A 519 26.68 -15.45 6.84
N LEU A 520 25.54 -14.95 6.34
CA LEU A 520 25.20 -15.01 4.91
C LEU A 520 26.22 -14.23 4.07
N ALA A 521 26.61 -13.03 4.49
CA ALA A 521 27.60 -12.24 3.76
C ALA A 521 28.98 -12.92 3.68
N GLN A 522 29.40 -13.63 4.73
CA GLN A 522 30.63 -14.44 4.71
C GLN A 522 30.53 -15.61 3.72
N LEU A 523 29.39 -16.29 3.64
CA LEU A 523 29.17 -17.36 2.67
C LEU A 523 29.21 -16.85 1.23
N VAL A 524 28.63 -15.67 0.98
CA VAL A 524 28.66 -15.02 -0.34
C VAL A 524 30.09 -14.60 -0.69
N GLN A 525 30.87 -14.06 0.25
CA GLN A 525 32.27 -13.71 0.02
C GLN A 525 33.14 -14.92 -0.36
N GLN A 526 32.86 -16.10 0.20
CA GLN A 526 33.60 -17.32 -0.17
C GLN A 526 33.38 -17.71 -1.63
N ARG A 527 32.22 -17.38 -2.21
CA ARG A 527 31.90 -17.58 -3.63
C ARG A 527 32.39 -16.44 -4.52
N HIS A 528 32.43 -15.23 -3.97
CA HIS A 528 32.88 -14.00 -4.62
C HIS A 528 34.09 -13.38 -3.90
N PRO A 529 35.30 -13.97 -4.03
CA PRO A 529 36.51 -13.47 -3.35
C PRO A 529 36.93 -12.07 -3.80
N GLU A 530 36.44 -11.61 -4.96
CA GLU A 530 36.61 -10.24 -5.46
C GLU A 530 35.82 -9.18 -4.67
N ALA A 531 34.79 -9.59 -3.92
CA ALA A 531 33.97 -8.70 -3.12
C ALA A 531 34.61 -8.37 -1.77
N GLN A 532 34.72 -7.08 -1.45
CA GLN A 532 35.22 -6.65 -0.15
C GLN A 532 34.09 -6.69 0.89
N LEU A 533 34.24 -7.57 1.90
CA LEU A 533 33.30 -7.69 3.00
C LEU A 533 33.62 -6.70 4.13
N GLN A 534 32.61 -5.96 4.58
CA GLN A 534 32.64 -5.10 5.76
C GLN A 534 31.51 -5.50 6.72
N ILE A 535 31.85 -5.91 7.94
CA ILE A 535 30.88 -6.33 8.96
C ILE A 535 30.76 -5.24 10.03
N PHE A 536 29.54 -4.78 10.28
CA PHE A 536 29.22 -3.79 11.29
C PHE A 536 28.49 -4.44 12.47
N GLY A 537 29.26 -4.97 13.43
CA GLY A 537 28.74 -5.80 14.53
C GLY A 537 27.68 -5.12 15.42
N GLN A 538 27.76 -3.80 15.64
CA GLN A 538 26.78 -3.06 16.46
C GLN A 538 25.38 -2.98 15.83
N PHE A 539 25.28 -3.12 14.50
CA PHE A 539 24.03 -2.97 13.76
C PHE A 539 23.54 -4.27 13.12
N GLN A 540 24.28 -5.38 13.28
CA GLN A 540 24.00 -6.67 12.65
C GLN A 540 23.83 -6.57 11.12
N THR A 541 24.66 -5.73 10.49
CA THR A 541 24.68 -5.50 9.05
C THR A 541 26.04 -5.85 8.46
N ALA A 542 26.06 -6.39 7.26
CA ALA A 542 27.25 -6.66 6.49
C ALA A 542 27.10 -6.12 5.07
N ALA A 543 28.14 -5.47 4.57
CA ALA A 543 28.18 -4.89 3.23
C ALA A 543 29.23 -5.63 2.38
N LEU A 544 28.84 -6.03 1.17
CA LEU A 544 29.72 -6.61 0.16
C LEU A 544 29.88 -5.60 -0.98
N LEU A 545 31.13 -5.21 -1.26
CA LEU A 545 31.45 -4.15 -2.21
C LEU A 545 32.25 -4.72 -3.38
N TRP A 546 31.70 -4.63 -4.58
CA TRP A 546 32.43 -4.86 -5.83
C TRP A 546 32.97 -3.53 -6.35
N ASN A 547 34.29 -3.44 -6.53
CA ASN A 547 34.97 -2.24 -7.03
C ASN A 547 35.53 -2.51 -8.42
N GLN A 548 35.00 -1.83 -9.43
CA GLN A 548 35.48 -1.93 -10.82
C GLN A 548 35.41 -3.37 -11.38
N ASP A 549 34.38 -4.12 -10.99
CA ASP A 549 34.16 -5.46 -11.51
C ASP A 549 33.88 -5.41 -13.03
N PRO A 550 34.46 -6.30 -13.84
CA PRO A 550 34.30 -6.30 -15.29
C PRO A 550 32.85 -6.53 -15.76
N VAL A 551 31.98 -7.04 -14.89
CA VAL A 551 30.60 -7.39 -15.19
C VAL A 551 29.61 -6.53 -14.39
N LEU A 552 29.86 -6.30 -13.10
CA LEU A 552 28.99 -5.57 -12.18
C LEU A 552 29.38 -4.08 -12.01
N GLY A 553 30.59 -3.69 -12.43
CA GLY A 553 31.10 -2.34 -12.21
C GLY A 553 31.33 -2.03 -10.73
N THR A 554 30.79 -0.90 -10.26
CA THR A 554 30.77 -0.55 -8.83
C THR A 554 29.37 -0.83 -8.29
N PHE A 555 29.23 -1.85 -7.45
CA PHE A 555 27.94 -2.30 -6.91
C PHE A 555 28.07 -2.77 -5.46
N ALA A 556 27.07 -2.51 -4.63
CA ALA A 556 27.02 -2.89 -3.22
C ALA A 556 25.87 -3.87 -2.93
N VAL A 557 26.10 -4.87 -2.08
CA VAL A 557 25.06 -5.73 -1.53
C VAL A 557 25.10 -5.61 -0.01
N ASP A 558 24.07 -4.98 0.55
CA ASP A 558 23.92 -4.79 1.98
C ASP A 558 22.99 -5.86 2.53
N ILE A 559 23.50 -6.68 3.44
CA ILE A 559 22.77 -7.79 4.06
C ILE A 559 22.58 -7.47 5.54
N ALA A 560 21.32 -7.38 5.97
CA ALA A 560 20.93 -7.11 7.34
C ALA A 560 20.12 -8.27 7.92
N THR A 561 20.32 -8.59 9.20
CA THR A 561 19.35 -9.41 9.94
C THR A 561 18.08 -8.56 10.18
N ALA A 562 16.89 -9.15 9.94
CA ALA A 562 15.62 -8.52 10.22
C ALA A 562 15.55 -8.06 11.67
N ARG A 563 15.23 -6.77 11.89
CA ARG A 563 15.39 -6.15 13.20
C ARG A 563 14.30 -5.13 13.52
N SER A 564 14.09 -4.95 14.81
CA SER A 564 13.20 -3.94 15.38
C SER A 564 14.05 -2.86 16.03
N GLU A 565 13.62 -1.61 15.89
CA GLU A 565 14.32 -0.44 16.42
C GLU A 565 13.48 0.20 17.53
N PHE A 566 14.17 0.68 18.57
CA PHE A 566 13.56 1.42 19.66
C PHE A 566 14.33 2.68 19.97
N TYR A 567 13.62 3.80 20.02
CA TYR A 567 14.17 5.09 20.38
C TYR A 567 13.95 5.34 21.87
N PRO A 568 14.98 5.28 22.72
CA PRO A 568 14.83 5.45 24.17
C PRO A 568 14.31 6.85 24.55
N TYR A 569 14.59 7.85 23.71
CA TYR A 569 14.05 9.20 23.75
C TYR A 569 14.03 9.80 22.33
N PRO A 570 13.23 10.86 22.08
CA PRO A 570 13.16 11.53 20.77
C PRO A 570 14.55 11.88 20.21
N ALA A 571 14.78 11.57 18.93
CA ALA A 571 16.02 11.84 18.21
C ALA A 571 17.31 11.12 18.72
N ALA A 572 17.17 10.11 19.59
CA ALA A 572 18.27 9.21 19.98
C ALA A 572 18.68 8.27 18.83
N ASN A 573 19.84 7.64 18.96
CA ASN A 573 20.14 6.45 18.15
C ASN A 573 19.24 5.29 18.60
N PRO A 574 18.74 4.46 17.66
CA PRO A 574 17.89 3.34 18.01
C PRO A 574 18.68 2.18 18.64
N GLU A 575 18.06 1.49 19.59
CA GLU A 575 18.50 0.16 20.04
C GLU A 575 17.90 -0.92 19.13
N VAL A 576 18.74 -1.84 18.67
CA VAL A 576 18.39 -2.86 17.66
C VAL A 576 18.20 -4.24 18.30
N THR A 577 17.14 -4.95 17.94
CA THR A 577 16.93 -6.37 18.31
C THR A 577 16.39 -7.19 17.14
N ALA A 578 16.88 -8.42 16.96
CA ALA A 578 16.39 -9.34 15.92
C ALA A 578 14.85 -9.54 15.99
N SER A 579 14.21 -9.60 14.83
CA SER A 579 12.74 -9.65 14.70
C SER A 579 12.27 -10.20 13.34
N SER A 580 10.96 -10.39 13.17
CA SER A 580 10.36 -10.73 11.87
C SER A 580 10.50 -9.62 10.81
N ILE A 581 10.40 -9.99 9.53
CA ILE A 581 10.37 -9.05 8.39
C ILE A 581 9.30 -7.95 8.54
N ARG A 582 8.12 -8.27 9.09
CA ARG A 582 7.04 -7.29 9.27
C ARG A 582 7.46 -6.17 10.24
N GLN A 583 8.19 -6.52 11.30
CA GLN A 583 8.69 -5.54 12.27
C GLN A 583 9.85 -4.72 11.67
N ASP A 584 10.68 -5.32 10.82
CA ASP A 584 11.71 -4.60 10.07
C ASP A 584 11.12 -3.57 9.10
N LEU A 585 10.01 -3.89 8.44
CA LEU A 585 9.35 -2.95 7.53
C LEU A 585 8.64 -1.83 8.31
N TYR A 586 8.07 -2.11 9.49
CA TYR A 586 7.36 -1.12 10.30
C TYR A 586 8.26 0.02 10.83
N ARG A 587 9.54 -0.26 11.09
CA ARG A 587 10.50 0.75 11.59
C ARG A 587 10.99 1.73 10.51
N ARG A 588 10.64 1.51 9.24
CA ARG A 588 11.11 2.32 8.10
C ARG A 588 10.46 3.70 8.11
N ASP A 589 10.83 4.53 7.15
CA ASP A 589 10.39 5.91 7.10
C ASP A 589 9.00 6.07 6.47
N PHE A 590 8.81 5.53 5.27
CA PHE A 590 7.60 5.70 4.46
C PHE A 590 7.08 4.37 3.94
N THR A 591 5.78 4.30 3.72
CA THR A 591 5.06 3.14 3.17
C THR A 591 5.65 2.66 1.84
N ILE A 592 5.96 3.59 0.94
CA ILE A 592 6.60 3.33 -0.36
C ILE A 592 8.00 2.69 -0.25
N ASN A 593 8.66 2.83 0.90
CA ASN A 593 9.95 2.21 1.21
C ASN A 593 9.82 1.02 2.18
N ALA A 594 8.60 0.71 2.64
CA ALA A 594 8.27 -0.39 3.54
C ALA A 594 7.70 -1.60 2.78
N LEU A 595 8.27 -1.85 1.60
CA LEU A 595 7.96 -2.96 0.72
C LEU A 595 9.09 -4.00 0.76
N ALA A 596 8.74 -5.29 0.63
CA ALA A 596 9.69 -6.38 0.54
C ALA A 596 9.30 -7.38 -0.55
N VAL A 597 10.26 -7.96 -1.25
CA VAL A 597 10.06 -9.09 -2.18
C VAL A 597 10.78 -10.30 -1.61
N ARG A 598 10.06 -11.38 -1.34
CA ARG A 598 10.66 -12.64 -0.89
C ARG A 598 11.40 -13.31 -2.05
N LEU A 599 12.69 -13.60 -1.85
CA LEU A 599 13.53 -14.26 -2.86
C LEU A 599 13.60 -15.77 -2.69
N THR A 600 13.40 -16.28 -1.47
CA THR A 600 13.37 -17.72 -1.15
C THR A 600 11.97 -18.33 -1.32
N PRO A 601 11.83 -19.62 -1.64
CA PRO A 601 10.54 -20.31 -1.71
C PRO A 601 9.80 -20.33 -0.36
N HIS A 602 8.46 -20.33 -0.40
CA HIS A 602 7.66 -20.48 0.81
C HIS A 602 7.65 -21.94 1.27
N ARG A 603 8.05 -22.21 2.52
CA ARG A 603 8.14 -23.57 3.10
C ARG A 603 6.85 -24.44 3.06
N GLN A 604 5.70 -23.88 2.69
CA GLN A 604 4.38 -24.53 2.82
C GLN A 604 3.56 -24.59 1.52
N ARG A 605 3.99 -23.89 0.46
CA ARG A 605 3.33 -23.89 -0.84
C ARG A 605 4.45 -23.91 -1.85
N GLN A 606 4.58 -24.96 -2.66
CA GLN A 606 5.59 -25.14 -3.71
C GLN A 606 5.50 -24.03 -4.78
N ARG A 607 5.72 -22.77 -4.40
CA ARG A 607 5.74 -21.58 -5.25
C ARG A 607 7.16 -21.06 -5.28
N GLN A 608 7.61 -20.73 -6.49
CA GLN A 608 8.90 -20.09 -6.72
C GLN A 608 8.94 -18.71 -6.03
N GLY A 609 10.15 -18.18 -5.78
CA GLY A 609 10.36 -16.84 -5.20
C GLY A 609 9.69 -15.72 -6.00
N GLY A 610 9.72 -14.50 -5.46
CA GLY A 610 9.17 -13.29 -6.08
C GLY A 610 7.88 -12.75 -5.45
N GLU A 611 7.47 -13.23 -4.27
CA GLU A 611 6.26 -12.71 -3.58
C GLU A 611 6.51 -11.30 -3.02
N LEU A 612 5.75 -10.31 -3.51
CA LEU A 612 5.73 -8.97 -2.92
C LEU A 612 4.91 -8.95 -1.62
N LEU A 613 5.49 -8.37 -0.58
CA LEU A 613 4.93 -8.15 0.74
C LEU A 613 4.75 -6.64 0.97
N ASP A 614 3.50 -6.22 1.03
CA ASP A 614 3.09 -4.86 1.39
C ASP A 614 2.15 -4.88 2.60
N PHE A 615 2.66 -4.61 3.80
CA PHE A 615 1.84 -4.60 5.02
C PHE A 615 1.16 -3.25 5.31
N PHE A 616 1.55 -2.19 4.61
CA PHE A 616 1.25 -0.80 5.01
C PHE A 616 0.61 0.03 3.90
N GLY A 617 0.33 -0.55 2.74
CA GLY A 617 -0.30 0.12 1.59
C GLY A 617 0.69 0.92 0.76
N GLY A 618 1.97 0.53 0.72
CA GLY A 618 2.99 1.19 -0.08
C GLY A 618 2.71 1.13 -1.58
N LEU A 619 2.05 0.07 -2.08
CA LEU A 619 1.65 -0.02 -3.48
C LEU A 619 0.55 0.98 -3.85
N GLU A 620 -0.44 1.16 -2.97
CA GLU A 620 -1.50 2.14 -3.16
C GLU A 620 -0.91 3.56 -3.15
N ASP A 621 0.01 3.85 -2.22
CA ASP A 621 0.70 5.14 -2.17
C ASP A 621 1.58 5.38 -3.41
N LEU A 622 2.20 4.33 -3.99
CA LEU A 622 2.92 4.44 -5.26
C LEU A 622 1.98 4.78 -6.43
N GLN A 623 0.79 4.17 -6.47
CA GLN A 623 -0.22 4.46 -7.49
C GLN A 623 -0.78 5.88 -7.35
N GLN A 624 -1.04 6.32 -6.12
CA GLN A 624 -1.55 7.66 -5.80
C GLN A 624 -0.47 8.75 -5.84
N ARG A 625 0.81 8.37 -6.02
CA ARG A 625 1.98 9.27 -6.00
C ARG A 625 2.11 10.05 -4.70
N GLN A 626 1.96 9.35 -3.56
CA GLN A 626 2.00 9.93 -2.23
C GLN A 626 3.17 9.43 -1.40
N VAL A 627 3.73 10.31 -0.57
CA VAL A 627 4.70 9.98 0.50
C VAL A 627 3.96 9.97 1.83
N ARG A 628 3.72 8.78 2.37
CA ARG A 628 2.98 8.57 3.62
C ARG A 628 3.84 7.89 4.68
N VAL A 629 3.72 8.36 5.92
CA VAL A 629 4.46 7.82 7.07
C VAL A 629 3.76 6.61 7.70
N LEU A 630 4.51 5.70 8.30
CA LEU A 630 3.96 4.46 8.90
C LEU A 630 3.22 4.68 10.22
N HIS A 631 3.60 5.70 11.00
CA HIS A 631 2.98 6.01 12.30
C HIS A 631 3.19 7.48 12.70
N PRO A 632 2.31 8.07 13.53
CA PRO A 632 2.33 9.50 13.86
C PRO A 632 3.61 9.97 14.57
N ASN A 633 4.24 9.09 15.36
CA ASN A 633 5.44 9.44 16.14
C ASN A 633 6.74 9.43 15.31
N SER A 634 6.69 9.04 14.04
CA SER A 634 7.88 8.86 13.20
C SER A 634 8.79 10.09 13.14
N PHE A 635 8.21 11.29 13.03
CA PHE A 635 8.98 12.55 13.00
C PHE A 635 9.46 13.00 14.39
N ILE A 636 8.80 12.56 15.46
CA ILE A 636 9.25 12.79 16.84
C ILE A 636 10.45 11.89 17.16
N GLU A 637 10.38 10.63 16.75
CA GLU A 637 11.45 9.64 16.92
C GLU A 637 12.68 10.03 16.09
N ASP A 638 12.48 10.45 14.83
CA ASP A 638 13.56 10.78 13.91
C ASP A 638 13.23 12.02 13.03
N PRO A 639 13.73 13.22 13.43
CA PRO A 639 13.49 14.46 12.70
C PRO A 639 14.05 14.45 11.27
N THR A 640 15.06 13.62 10.99
CA THR A 640 15.68 13.55 9.66
C THR A 640 14.71 13.01 8.61
N ARG A 641 13.65 12.30 9.04
CA ARG A 641 12.56 11.83 8.17
C ARG A 641 11.80 12.97 7.51
N ILE A 642 11.76 14.18 8.08
CA ILE A 642 11.14 15.35 7.42
C ILE A 642 11.91 15.68 6.13
N PHE A 643 13.24 15.75 6.21
CA PHE A 643 14.11 16.03 5.07
C PHE A 643 14.08 14.89 4.05
N ARG A 644 13.98 13.64 4.52
CA ARG A 644 13.79 12.47 3.66
C ARG A 644 12.44 12.51 2.92
N ALA A 645 11.36 12.89 3.59
CA ALA A 645 10.03 13.01 2.99
C ALA A 645 10.08 13.98 1.81
N VAL A 646 10.66 15.16 2.04
CA VAL A 646 10.85 16.17 0.99
C VAL A 646 11.74 15.64 -0.14
N ARG A 647 12.87 15.00 0.20
CA ARG A 647 13.76 14.41 -0.80
C ARG A 647 13.05 13.38 -1.68
N PHE A 648 12.23 12.49 -1.10
CA PHE A 648 11.48 11.51 -1.88
C PHE A 648 10.34 12.15 -2.69
N ALA A 649 9.59 13.08 -2.10
CA ALA A 649 8.55 13.83 -2.78
C ALA A 649 9.11 14.52 -4.04
N THR A 650 10.22 15.24 -3.92
CA THR A 650 10.82 15.92 -5.07
C THR A 650 11.54 14.99 -6.04
N ARG A 651 12.21 13.92 -5.56
CA ARG A 651 12.89 12.95 -6.43
C ARG A 651 11.89 12.21 -7.32
N LEU A 652 10.75 11.82 -6.77
CA LEU A 652 9.76 10.98 -7.45
C LEU A 652 8.65 11.79 -8.12
N GLY A 653 8.57 13.10 -7.86
CA GLY A 653 7.45 13.94 -8.30
C GLY A 653 6.14 13.59 -7.58
N PHE A 654 6.25 13.20 -6.31
CA PHE A 654 5.14 12.79 -5.44
C PHE A 654 4.74 13.93 -4.50
N GLU A 655 3.53 13.86 -3.95
CA GLU A 655 3.04 14.76 -2.92
C GLU A 655 3.15 14.13 -1.53
N ILE A 656 3.32 14.95 -0.49
CA ILE A 656 3.27 14.45 0.90
C ILE A 656 1.80 14.31 1.28
N GLU A 657 1.42 13.15 1.81
CA GLU A 657 0.03 12.88 2.21
C GLU A 657 -0.43 13.85 3.30
N GLY A 658 -1.68 14.34 3.22
CA GLY A 658 -2.15 15.45 4.04
C GLY A 658 -2.08 15.19 5.55
N GLN A 659 -2.28 13.95 6.00
CA GLN A 659 -2.10 13.59 7.41
C GLN A 659 -0.62 13.56 7.81
N THR A 660 0.26 13.06 6.93
CA THR A 660 1.72 13.09 7.09
C THR A 660 2.23 14.51 7.21
N GLU A 661 1.75 15.45 6.39
CA GLU A 661 2.07 16.88 6.52
C GLU A 661 1.65 17.43 7.90
N ARG A 662 0.44 17.09 8.38
CA ARG A 662 -0.01 17.49 9.72
C ARG A 662 0.89 16.95 10.82
N TYR A 663 1.39 15.72 10.69
CA TYR A 663 2.36 15.17 11.64
C TYR A 663 3.69 15.92 11.63
N VAL A 664 4.19 16.33 10.46
CA VAL A 664 5.39 17.19 10.36
C VAL A 664 5.17 18.51 11.10
N ARG A 665 4.07 19.21 10.81
CA ARG A 665 3.75 20.49 11.45
C ARG A 665 3.57 20.35 12.97
N ASN A 666 2.88 19.31 13.41
CA ASN A 666 2.71 19.01 14.83
C ASN A 666 4.05 18.76 15.52
N ALA A 667 4.94 17.97 14.91
CA ALA A 667 6.25 17.67 15.48
C ALA A 667 7.13 18.94 15.60
N ILE A 668 7.11 19.82 14.60
CA ILE A 668 7.83 21.11 14.65
C ILE A 668 7.22 22.03 15.72
N SER A 669 5.89 22.20 15.73
CA SER A 669 5.18 23.07 16.68
C SER A 669 5.29 22.61 18.14
N SER A 670 5.51 21.32 18.37
CA SER A 670 5.66 20.74 19.72
C SER A 670 6.89 21.25 20.48
N GLY A 671 7.83 21.90 19.78
CA GLY A 671 9.07 22.39 20.38
C GLY A 671 10.05 21.29 20.81
N ILE A 672 9.74 20.01 20.51
CA ILE A 672 10.54 18.87 20.95
C ILE A 672 11.99 18.97 20.44
N TYR A 673 12.19 19.50 19.24
CA TYR A 673 13.52 19.68 18.67
C TYR A 673 14.36 20.74 19.40
N GLN A 674 13.73 21.78 19.95
CA GLN A 674 14.40 22.80 20.75
C GLN A 674 14.76 22.24 22.15
N GLN A 675 13.86 21.46 22.74
CA GLN A 675 14.08 20.80 24.03
C GLN A 675 15.22 19.76 23.94
N THR A 676 15.23 18.92 22.91
CA THR A 676 16.28 17.91 22.72
C THR A 676 17.66 18.53 22.45
N GLN A 677 17.73 19.69 21.81
CA GLN A 677 18.98 20.44 21.63
C GLN A 677 19.51 21.06 22.93
N GLY A 678 18.62 21.46 23.85
CA GLY A 678 18.98 22.06 25.14
C GLY A 678 19.38 21.05 26.22
N GLU A 679 18.71 19.89 26.27
CA GLU A 679 18.92 18.90 27.34
C GLU A 679 20.06 17.90 27.05
N ASN A 680 20.34 17.61 25.77
CA ASN A 680 21.32 16.61 25.36
C ASN A 680 22.45 17.23 24.54
N GLN A 681 23.45 17.82 25.19
CA GLN A 681 24.72 18.28 24.58
C GLN A 681 25.53 17.14 23.90
N LYS A 682 25.01 15.91 23.84
CA LYS A 682 25.65 14.71 23.28
C LYS A 682 24.79 13.99 22.23
N THR A 683 24.20 14.71 21.27
CA THR A 683 23.55 14.06 20.12
C THR A 683 24.26 14.36 18.77
N PRO A 684 25.58 14.12 18.64
CA PRO A 684 26.31 14.34 17.38
C PRO A 684 25.75 13.51 16.22
N ALA A 685 25.12 12.36 16.51
CA ALA A 685 24.54 11.49 15.49
C ALA A 685 23.37 12.14 14.73
N LEU A 686 22.47 12.87 15.40
CA LEU A 686 21.32 13.51 14.74
C LEU A 686 21.79 14.57 13.75
N GLN A 687 22.70 15.44 14.18
CA GLN A 687 23.16 16.58 13.40
C GLN A 687 24.01 16.15 12.20
N ALA A 688 24.84 15.11 12.38
CA ALA A 688 25.55 14.49 11.27
C ALA A 688 24.59 13.86 10.24
N ARG A 689 23.51 13.19 10.69
CA ARG A 689 22.48 12.63 9.80
C ARG A 689 21.70 13.72 9.08
N LEU A 690 21.36 14.81 9.76
CA LEU A 690 20.71 15.97 9.17
C LEU A 690 21.57 16.62 8.09
N ARG A 691 22.86 16.83 8.37
CA ARG A 691 23.85 17.30 7.36
C ARG A 691 23.87 16.37 6.15
N ASN A 692 23.84 15.05 6.36
CA ASN A 692 23.87 14.09 5.26
C ASN A 692 22.60 14.15 4.40
N GLU A 693 21.41 14.28 4.99
CA GLU A 693 20.17 14.46 4.21
C GLU A 693 20.16 15.77 3.41
N LEU A 694 20.65 16.87 3.99
CA LEU A 694 20.85 18.14 3.26
C LEU A 694 21.87 18.00 2.12
N LYS A 695 22.98 17.30 2.35
CA LYS A 695 23.96 16.98 1.30
C LYS A 695 23.32 16.20 0.16
N TYR A 696 22.46 15.22 0.45
CA TYR A 696 21.76 14.48 -0.60
C TYR A 696 20.78 15.36 -1.38
N ILE A 697 20.05 16.26 -0.71
CA ILE A 697 19.16 17.22 -1.38
C ILE A 697 19.97 18.15 -2.29
N PHE A 698 21.00 18.82 -1.77
CA PHE A 698 21.75 19.85 -2.52
C PHE A 698 22.69 19.31 -3.61
N LYS A 699 22.90 17.99 -3.66
CA LYS A 699 23.61 17.33 -4.78
C LYS A 699 22.74 17.14 -6.04
N THR A 700 21.45 17.39 -5.96
CA THR A 700 20.48 17.07 -7.01
C THR A 700 20.02 18.32 -7.74
N ASP A 701 19.56 18.20 -9.00
CA ASP A 701 19.09 19.36 -9.76
C ASP A 701 17.76 19.93 -9.26
N TYR A 702 16.96 19.08 -8.59
CA TYR A 702 15.67 19.46 -8.00
C TYR A 702 15.79 20.09 -6.59
N TRP A 703 17.00 20.37 -6.12
CA TRP A 703 17.23 20.99 -4.81
C TRP A 703 16.46 22.30 -4.58
N PRO A 704 16.22 23.19 -5.58
CA PRO A 704 15.45 24.42 -5.36
C PRO A 704 14.01 24.11 -4.96
N THR A 705 13.39 23.14 -5.63
CA THR A 705 12.03 22.68 -5.32
C THR A 705 11.97 22.05 -3.94
N ALA A 706 12.98 21.25 -3.59
CA ALA A 706 13.08 20.62 -2.26
C ALA A 706 13.22 21.66 -1.15
N LEU A 707 14.08 22.66 -1.33
CA LEU A 707 14.28 23.70 -0.31
C LEU A 707 13.02 24.56 -0.12
N LYS A 708 12.29 24.85 -1.20
CA LYS A 708 10.99 25.55 -1.12
C LYS A 708 9.93 24.71 -0.39
N LEU A 709 9.92 23.39 -0.59
CA LEU A 709 9.03 22.51 0.16
C LEU A 709 9.40 22.45 1.65
N LEU A 710 10.69 22.43 1.99
CA LEU A 710 11.16 22.53 3.38
C LEU A 710 10.74 23.85 4.04
N GLU A 711 10.80 24.96 3.30
CA GLU A 711 10.33 26.28 3.74
C GLU A 711 8.81 26.25 4.01
N ASN A 712 8.00 25.73 3.08
CA ASN A 712 6.54 25.63 3.25
C ASN A 712 6.10 24.76 4.45
N LEU A 713 6.94 23.79 4.82
CA LEU A 713 6.72 22.88 5.95
C LEU A 713 7.27 23.43 7.28
N ASP A 714 7.88 24.61 7.29
CA ASP A 714 8.60 25.17 8.44
C ASP A 714 9.79 24.30 8.91
N ALA A 715 10.25 23.36 8.09
CA ALA A 715 11.26 22.37 8.45
C ALA A 715 12.66 22.97 8.64
N LEU A 716 12.90 24.18 8.10
CA LEU A 716 14.14 24.93 8.33
C LEU A 716 14.35 25.30 9.81
N GLN A 717 13.28 25.37 10.60
CA GLN A 717 13.35 25.59 12.04
C GLN A 717 14.06 24.45 12.78
N CYS A 718 14.15 23.25 12.19
CA CYS A 718 14.95 22.14 12.71
C CYS A 718 16.46 22.42 12.69
N LEU A 719 16.93 23.30 11.80
CA LEU A 719 18.31 23.77 11.77
C LEU A 719 18.50 24.90 12.78
N HIS A 720 17.67 25.95 12.68
CA HIS A 720 17.65 27.04 13.63
C HIS A 720 16.33 27.83 13.52
N PRO A 721 15.69 28.26 14.62
CA PRO A 721 14.39 28.97 14.57
C PRO A 721 14.39 30.30 13.80
N GLN A 722 15.54 30.98 13.73
CA GLN A 722 15.68 32.25 13.00
C GLN A 722 16.01 32.07 11.50
N LEU A 723 16.11 30.83 11.01
CA LEU A 723 16.43 30.57 9.61
C LEU A 723 15.18 30.78 8.75
N ASN A 724 15.14 31.91 8.03
CA ASN A 724 14.07 32.25 7.10
C ASN A 724 14.65 32.73 5.76
N LEU A 725 14.15 32.20 4.65
CA LEU A 725 14.69 32.48 3.32
C LEU A 725 13.98 33.69 2.69
N GLY A 726 14.68 34.80 2.57
CA GLY A 726 14.18 35.97 1.82
C GLY A 726 14.18 35.75 0.30
N GLN A 727 13.37 36.52 -0.44
CA GLN A 727 13.42 36.53 -1.93
C GLN A 727 14.82 36.85 -2.49
N ASN A 728 15.62 37.60 -1.74
CA ASN A 728 16.98 37.95 -2.14
C ASN A 728 17.92 36.74 -2.12
N TRP A 729 17.71 35.79 -1.21
CA TRP A 729 18.53 34.59 -1.08
C TRP A 729 18.52 33.77 -2.38
N TRP A 730 17.34 33.62 -3.00
CA TRP A 730 17.18 32.92 -4.28
C TRP A 730 17.89 33.60 -5.45
N LYS A 731 18.00 34.94 -5.44
CA LYS A 731 18.79 35.67 -6.45
C LYS A 731 20.28 35.44 -6.22
N GLN A 732 20.72 35.50 -4.96
CA GLN A 732 22.11 35.30 -4.58
C GLN A 732 22.59 33.87 -4.84
N SER A 733 21.77 32.85 -4.54
CA SER A 733 22.14 31.44 -4.80
C SER A 733 22.35 31.14 -6.28
N ARG A 734 21.59 31.79 -7.18
CA ARG A 734 21.83 31.71 -8.63
C ARG A 734 23.19 32.30 -9.03
N ILE A 735 23.64 33.36 -8.36
CA ILE A 735 24.97 33.97 -8.59
C ILE A 735 26.05 32.99 -8.11
N VAL A 736 25.91 32.47 -6.88
CA VAL A 736 26.83 31.48 -6.29
C VAL A 736 27.04 30.31 -7.25
N LEU A 737 25.95 29.71 -7.74
CA LEU A 737 26.01 28.53 -8.62
C LEU A 737 26.57 28.84 -10.00
N ARG A 738 26.17 29.97 -10.60
CA ARG A 738 26.70 30.38 -11.91
C ARG A 738 28.21 30.57 -11.85
N TRP A 739 28.70 31.21 -10.79
CA TRP A 739 30.13 31.48 -10.63
C TRP A 739 30.90 30.23 -10.23
N HIS A 740 30.34 29.37 -9.38
CA HIS A 740 30.92 28.06 -9.07
C HIS A 740 31.13 27.24 -10.36
N HIS A 741 30.12 27.15 -11.23
CA HIS A 741 30.26 26.50 -12.53
C HIS A 741 31.30 27.17 -13.45
N SER A 742 31.51 28.49 -13.36
CA SER A 742 32.50 29.19 -14.18
C SER A 742 33.94 28.98 -13.71
N PHE A 743 34.18 28.95 -12.39
CA PHE A 743 35.53 28.96 -11.82
C PHE A 743 35.99 27.63 -11.21
N ASP A 744 35.05 26.70 -10.94
CA ASP A 744 35.33 25.33 -10.50
C ASP A 744 34.34 24.35 -11.18
N PRO A 745 34.36 24.25 -12.53
CA PRO A 745 33.38 23.47 -13.29
C PRO A 745 33.38 21.97 -12.93
N GLU A 746 34.52 21.44 -12.51
CA GLU A 746 34.68 20.04 -12.11
C GLU A 746 34.42 19.82 -10.61
N ALA A 747 34.03 20.87 -9.86
CA ALA A 747 33.82 20.86 -8.41
C ALA A 747 35.01 20.24 -7.63
N LYS A 748 36.23 20.47 -8.13
CA LYS A 748 37.47 19.91 -7.56
C LYS A 748 37.88 20.64 -6.30
N ALA A 749 37.68 21.95 -6.25
CA ALA A 749 38.05 22.75 -5.10
C ALA A 749 36.96 22.68 -4.02
N ILE A 750 35.69 22.90 -4.39
CA ILE A 750 34.58 22.96 -3.43
C ILE A 750 33.37 22.20 -3.97
N PRO A 751 32.81 21.25 -3.21
CA PRO A 751 31.56 20.61 -3.58
C PRO A 751 30.39 21.61 -3.60
N GLN A 752 29.63 21.66 -4.69
CA GLN A 752 28.46 22.54 -4.86
C GLN A 752 27.49 22.49 -3.67
N TRP A 753 27.18 21.29 -3.17
CA TRP A 753 26.24 21.09 -2.06
C TRP A 753 26.68 21.81 -0.77
N LEU A 754 28.00 21.88 -0.54
CA LEU A 754 28.57 22.52 0.64
C LEU A 754 28.46 24.05 0.52
N LEU A 755 28.69 24.58 -0.68
CA LEU A 755 28.57 26.00 -0.96
C LEU A 755 27.10 26.48 -0.83
N ILE A 756 26.13 25.67 -1.27
CA ILE A 756 24.70 25.95 -1.06
C ILE A 756 24.36 25.95 0.44
N LEU A 757 24.86 24.96 1.19
CA LEU A 757 24.63 24.87 2.63
C LEU A 757 25.25 26.05 3.39
N GLU A 758 26.48 26.46 3.04
CA GLU A 758 27.12 27.65 3.61
C GLU A 758 26.31 28.91 3.28
N HIS A 759 25.86 29.07 2.03
CA HIS A 759 25.00 30.19 1.63
C HIS A 759 23.66 30.20 2.38
N LEU A 760 23.08 29.04 2.68
CA LEU A 760 21.88 28.91 3.53
C LEU A 760 22.16 29.38 4.96
N LEU A 761 23.27 28.93 5.57
CA LEU A 761 23.61 29.28 6.95
C LEU A 761 23.94 30.77 7.13
N LEU A 762 24.34 31.47 6.07
CA LEU A 762 24.59 32.92 6.07
C LEU A 762 23.32 33.77 6.16
N GLU A 763 22.12 33.19 6.10
CA GLU A 763 20.88 33.92 6.48
C GLU A 763 20.74 34.05 7.99
N LEU A 764 21.50 33.29 8.78
CA LEU A 764 21.58 33.49 10.21
C LEU A 764 22.53 34.67 10.53
N PRO A 765 22.29 35.37 11.66
CA PRO A 765 23.25 36.32 12.20
C PRO A 765 24.64 35.67 12.36
N PRO A 766 25.74 36.43 12.18
CA PRO A 766 27.11 35.91 12.28
C PRO A 766 27.41 35.19 13.61
N GLU A 767 26.76 35.64 14.69
CA GLU A 767 26.87 35.06 16.04
C GLU A 767 26.28 33.64 16.13
N LEU A 768 25.34 33.30 15.24
CA LEU A 768 24.59 32.03 15.24
C LEU A 768 25.04 31.07 14.11
N ALA A 769 25.47 31.61 12.97
CA ALA A 769 25.90 30.80 11.82
C ALA A 769 27.08 29.86 12.16
N HIS A 770 28.08 30.35 12.91
CA HIS A 770 29.25 29.57 13.28
C HIS A 770 28.93 28.44 14.30
N PRO A 771 28.18 28.68 15.39
CA PRO A 771 27.69 27.61 16.25
C PRO A 771 26.91 26.51 15.51
N VAL A 772 25.99 26.88 14.61
CA VAL A 772 25.21 25.89 13.84
C VAL A 772 26.11 25.06 12.91
N ALA A 773 27.14 25.67 12.31
CA ALA A 773 28.13 24.95 11.50
C ALA A 773 28.93 23.91 12.31
N ILE A 774 29.27 24.22 13.56
CA ILE A 774 29.92 23.29 14.49
C ILE A 774 28.96 22.14 14.82
N THR A 775 27.71 22.46 15.15
CA THR A 775 26.67 21.48 15.47
C THR A 775 26.44 20.50 14.31
N LEU A 776 26.42 20.98 13.06
CA LEU A 776 26.30 20.16 11.86
C LEU A 776 27.59 19.39 11.50
N HIS A 777 28.67 19.54 12.25
CA HIS A 777 29.97 18.92 11.98
C HIS A 777 30.51 19.26 10.58
N LEU A 778 30.48 20.54 10.19
CA LEU A 778 31.14 21.02 8.97
C LEU A 778 32.66 21.10 9.16
N SER A 779 33.44 21.11 8.07
CA SER A 779 34.91 21.19 8.14
C SER A 779 35.38 22.49 8.81
N GLU A 780 36.57 22.48 9.42
CA GLU A 780 37.18 23.70 10.02
C GLU A 780 37.26 24.85 9.02
N SER A 781 37.57 24.55 7.75
CA SER A 781 37.57 25.54 6.67
C SER A 781 36.19 26.18 6.46
N SER A 782 35.11 25.39 6.48
CA SER A 782 33.73 25.89 6.35
C SER A 782 33.34 26.75 7.56
N GLN A 783 33.68 26.28 8.76
CA GLN A 783 33.41 27.01 10.00
C GLN A 783 34.12 28.36 10.03
N GLN A 784 35.37 28.42 9.55
CA GLN A 784 36.15 29.65 9.48
C GLN A 784 35.57 30.61 8.44
N ARG A 785 35.16 30.14 7.27
CA ARG A 785 34.51 30.99 6.24
C ARG A 785 33.26 31.67 6.77
N LEU A 786 32.36 30.92 7.42
CA LEU A 786 31.14 31.48 7.99
C LEU A 786 31.40 32.52 9.08
N LYS A 787 32.50 32.35 9.83
CA LYS A 787 32.92 33.28 10.90
C LYS A 787 33.54 34.57 10.35
N THR A 788 34.37 34.49 9.30
CA THR A 788 35.14 35.63 8.80
C THR A 788 34.46 36.39 7.67
N LEU A 789 33.36 35.89 7.10
CA LEU A 789 32.73 36.52 5.94
C LEU A 789 32.31 37.97 6.20
N ALA A 790 31.62 38.25 7.30
CA ALA A 790 31.13 39.59 7.61
C ALA A 790 32.28 40.60 7.80
N THR A 791 33.33 40.22 8.54
CA THR A 791 34.50 41.07 8.77
C THR A 791 35.31 41.28 7.48
N THR A 792 35.43 40.25 6.65
CA THR A 792 36.13 40.31 5.36
C THR A 792 35.36 41.19 4.37
N GLN A 793 34.03 41.07 4.32
CA GLN A 793 33.16 41.91 3.50
C GLN A 793 33.30 43.38 3.90
N GLN A 794 33.30 43.68 5.21
CA GLN A 794 33.47 45.05 5.72
C GLN A 794 34.85 45.63 5.37
N ALA A 795 35.92 44.85 5.54
CA ALA A 795 37.27 45.26 5.19
C ALA A 795 37.41 45.56 3.69
N LEU A 796 36.84 44.71 2.82
CA LEU A 796 36.84 44.94 1.37
C LEU A 796 35.98 46.14 0.98
N ALA A 797 34.81 46.32 1.60
CA ALA A 797 33.96 47.50 1.36
C ALA A 797 34.67 48.81 1.73
N GLN A 798 35.44 48.82 2.84
CA GLN A 798 36.26 49.98 3.22
C GLN A 798 37.36 50.27 2.21
N LEU A 799 38.05 49.25 1.71
CA LEU A 799 39.09 49.41 0.68
C LEU A 799 38.50 49.95 -0.64
N LEU A 800 37.33 49.44 -1.06
CA LEU A 800 36.64 49.88 -2.27
C LEU A 800 36.06 51.29 -2.16
N SER A 801 35.74 51.74 -0.95
CA SER A 801 35.20 53.09 -0.68
C SER A 801 36.28 54.15 -0.44
N SER A 802 37.57 53.79 -0.54
CA SER A 802 38.67 54.74 -0.40
C SER A 802 38.70 55.73 -1.56
N ALA A 803 39.27 56.93 -1.35
CA ALA A 803 39.28 58.01 -2.34
C ALA A 803 40.00 57.64 -3.65
N GLU A 804 40.98 56.71 -3.58
CA GLU A 804 41.69 56.13 -4.72
C GLU A 804 41.89 54.62 -4.48
N PRO A 805 40.93 53.76 -4.85
CA PRO A 805 41.03 52.33 -4.63
C PRO A 805 42.04 51.72 -5.60
N ARG A 806 43.26 51.43 -5.13
CA ARG A 806 44.30 50.78 -5.96
C ARG A 806 43.93 49.31 -6.24
N PRO A 807 43.77 48.90 -7.51
CA PRO A 807 43.55 47.50 -7.90
C PRO A 807 44.48 46.50 -7.24
N SER A 808 45.76 46.84 -7.06
CA SER A 808 46.79 46.00 -6.47
C SER A 808 46.54 45.69 -4.99
N LEU A 809 46.07 46.68 -4.21
CA LEU A 809 45.71 46.48 -2.80
C LEU A 809 44.50 45.57 -2.66
N ILE A 810 43.50 45.75 -3.52
CA ILE A 810 42.32 44.90 -3.57
C ILE A 810 42.72 43.48 -3.97
N ALA A 811 43.53 43.31 -5.03
CA ALA A 811 43.99 42.02 -5.51
C ALA A 811 44.83 41.28 -4.45
N ARG A 812 45.71 41.97 -3.71
CA ARG A 812 46.46 41.36 -2.59
C ARG A 812 45.55 40.85 -1.48
N GLN A 813 44.49 41.60 -1.17
CA GLN A 813 43.52 41.19 -0.17
C GLN A 813 42.71 39.98 -0.65
N LEU A 814 42.27 39.98 -1.91
CA LEU A 814 41.53 38.86 -2.52
C LEU A 814 42.39 37.60 -2.68
N GLN A 815 43.71 37.74 -2.87
CA GLN A 815 44.65 36.61 -2.96
C GLN A 815 44.76 35.79 -1.68
N GLN A 816 44.49 36.39 -0.52
CA GLN A 816 44.54 35.71 0.78
C GLN A 816 43.25 34.95 1.10
N ILE A 817 42.23 35.08 0.25
CA ILE A 817 40.89 34.52 0.46
C ILE A 817 40.73 33.27 -0.43
N ASP A 818 40.21 32.19 0.14
CA ASP A 818 39.93 30.99 -0.63
C ASP A 818 38.75 31.18 -1.60
N LEU A 819 38.71 30.37 -2.66
CA LEU A 819 37.71 30.50 -3.71
C LEU A 819 36.27 30.43 -3.17
N ALA A 820 35.97 29.59 -2.19
CA ALA A 820 34.60 29.43 -1.67
C ALA A 820 34.12 30.73 -1.02
N LEU A 821 34.98 31.35 -0.20
CA LEU A 821 34.68 32.61 0.44
C LEU A 821 34.55 33.75 -0.58
N LEU A 822 35.38 33.78 -1.64
CA LEU A 822 35.22 34.73 -2.74
C LEU A 822 33.85 34.61 -3.44
N LEU A 823 33.39 33.38 -3.69
CA LEU A 823 32.09 33.12 -4.31
C LEU A 823 30.92 33.58 -3.41
N LEU A 824 30.99 33.30 -2.11
CA LEU A 824 29.98 33.74 -1.14
C LEU A 824 29.95 35.27 -1.00
N LEU A 825 31.13 35.91 -0.95
CA LEU A 825 31.27 37.37 -0.93
C LEU A 825 30.71 38.02 -2.20
N ALA A 826 30.96 37.45 -3.38
CA ALA A 826 30.43 37.99 -4.63
C ALA A 826 28.91 37.92 -4.74
N ALA A 827 28.29 36.90 -4.16
CA ALA A 827 26.85 36.75 -4.14
C ALA A 827 26.17 37.77 -3.24
N ARG A 828 26.70 37.97 -2.02
CA ARG A 828 26.13 38.90 -1.02
C ARG A 828 26.63 40.35 -1.15
N GLY A 829 27.73 40.55 -1.86
CA GLY A 829 28.35 41.84 -2.10
C GLY A 829 27.52 42.77 -2.99
N ASP A 830 27.85 44.05 -2.91
CA ASP A 830 27.35 45.05 -3.85
C ASP A 830 27.98 44.88 -5.24
N LEU A 831 27.56 45.71 -6.19
CA LEU A 831 28.04 45.63 -7.57
C LEU A 831 29.56 45.86 -7.66
N ALA A 832 30.10 46.79 -6.85
CA ALA A 832 31.52 47.13 -6.85
C ALA A 832 32.37 45.95 -6.40
N LEU A 833 32.05 45.35 -5.24
CA LEU A 833 32.75 44.19 -4.72
C LEU A 833 32.67 43.00 -5.70
N ARG A 834 31.48 42.78 -6.28
CA ARG A 834 31.29 41.72 -7.27
C ARG A 834 32.16 41.94 -8.51
N CYS A 835 32.21 43.16 -9.05
CA CYS A 835 33.07 43.49 -10.19
C CYS A 835 34.55 43.27 -9.87
N SER A 836 35.03 43.67 -8.68
CA SER A 836 36.42 43.46 -8.28
C SER A 836 36.78 41.98 -8.13
N ILE A 837 35.90 41.17 -7.53
CA ILE A 837 36.12 39.72 -7.43
C ILE A 837 36.13 39.08 -8.82
N TRP A 838 35.21 39.48 -9.71
CA TRP A 838 35.19 39.00 -11.10
C TRP A 838 36.48 39.33 -11.85
N GLN A 839 36.99 40.56 -11.66
CA GLN A 839 38.21 41.02 -12.29
C GLN A 839 39.44 40.28 -11.75
N TYR A 840 39.46 40.00 -10.44
CA TYR A 840 40.50 39.19 -9.82
C TYR A 840 40.53 37.76 -10.38
N LEU A 841 39.38 37.08 -10.38
CA LEU A 841 39.29 35.68 -10.80
C LEU A 841 39.58 35.47 -12.30
N ASN A 842 39.17 36.40 -13.17
CA ASN A 842 39.40 36.28 -14.61
C ASN A 842 40.73 36.86 -15.09
N TYR A 843 41.25 37.91 -14.43
CA TYR A 843 42.39 38.67 -14.94
C TYR A 843 43.54 38.73 -13.94
N TRP A 844 43.37 39.35 -12.76
CA TRP A 844 44.52 39.65 -11.89
C TRP A 844 45.21 38.41 -11.34
N SER A 845 44.45 37.35 -11.03
CA SER A 845 45.00 36.07 -10.55
C SER A 845 45.82 35.31 -11.62
N GLN A 846 45.60 35.61 -12.90
CA GLN A 846 46.27 34.96 -14.03
C GLN A 846 47.51 35.73 -14.52
N LEU A 847 47.74 36.93 -14.00
CA LEU A 847 48.88 37.76 -14.39
C LEU A 847 50.20 37.10 -13.97
N LYS A 848 50.98 36.69 -14.97
CA LYS A 848 52.37 36.28 -14.77
C LYS A 848 53.24 37.53 -14.67
N PRO A 849 54.13 37.65 -13.67
CA PRO A 849 55.01 38.80 -13.56
C PRO A 849 55.90 38.90 -14.80
N LEU A 850 56.07 40.13 -15.33
CA LEU A 850 56.85 40.41 -16.54
C LEU A 850 58.33 40.05 -16.40
N LEU A 851 58.83 40.04 -15.16
CA LEU A 851 60.17 39.61 -14.77
C LEU A 851 60.07 38.51 -13.71
N ASN A 852 60.98 37.55 -13.78
CA ASN A 852 61.12 36.50 -12.77
C ASN A 852 62.48 36.60 -12.04
N GLY A 853 62.71 35.74 -11.04
CA GLY A 853 63.96 35.77 -10.27
C GLY A 853 65.23 35.56 -11.10
N SER A 854 65.17 34.83 -12.22
CA SER A 854 66.31 34.67 -13.13
C SER A 854 66.61 35.94 -13.93
N ASP A 855 65.57 36.72 -14.25
CA ASP A 855 65.71 38.02 -14.91
C ASP A 855 66.34 39.04 -13.95
N LEU A 856 65.98 39.03 -12.66
CA LEU A 856 66.61 39.88 -11.64
C LEU A 856 68.11 39.57 -11.45
N ILE A 857 68.49 38.29 -11.50
CA ILE A 857 69.91 37.89 -11.45
C ILE A 857 70.65 38.40 -12.70
N ARG A 858 70.02 38.32 -13.87
CA ARG A 858 70.59 38.82 -15.13
C ARG A 858 70.78 40.35 -15.12
N LEU A 859 69.94 41.07 -14.38
CA LEU A 859 70.05 42.52 -14.18
C LEU A 859 71.11 42.93 -13.14
N GLY A 860 71.77 41.98 -12.47
CA GLY A 860 72.88 42.24 -11.53
C GLY A 860 72.54 42.14 -10.05
N TYR A 861 71.30 41.76 -9.68
CA TYR A 861 70.88 41.63 -8.29
C TYR A 861 71.29 40.29 -7.67
N GLN A 862 71.71 40.30 -6.40
CA GLN A 862 72.10 39.10 -5.66
C GLN A 862 70.88 38.38 -5.06
N PRO A 863 70.78 37.03 -5.16
CA PRO A 863 69.67 36.27 -4.60
C PRO A 863 69.52 36.50 -3.08
N GLY A 864 68.34 36.91 -2.61
CA GLY A 864 68.09 37.19 -1.20
C GLY A 864 66.62 37.50 -0.89
N GLN A 865 66.31 37.82 0.38
CA GLN A 865 64.94 38.12 0.83
C GLN A 865 64.29 39.28 0.05
N GLN A 866 65.08 40.21 -0.47
CA GLN A 866 64.61 41.35 -1.26
C GLN A 866 63.94 40.97 -2.59
N PHE A 867 64.26 39.80 -3.18
CA PHE A 867 63.64 39.36 -4.44
C PHE A 867 62.13 39.18 -4.30
N LYS A 868 61.67 38.69 -3.14
CA LYS A 868 60.24 38.51 -2.87
C LYS A 868 59.51 39.86 -2.83
N GLN A 869 60.15 40.88 -2.28
CA GLN A 869 59.60 42.24 -2.22
C GLN A 869 59.55 42.88 -3.61
N MET A 870 60.66 42.86 -4.34
CA MET A 870 60.75 43.40 -5.71
C MET A 870 59.71 42.78 -6.65
N LEU A 871 59.57 41.45 -6.65
CA LEU A 871 58.59 40.75 -7.48
C LEU A 871 57.14 41.03 -7.04
N SER A 872 56.90 41.25 -5.74
CA SER A 872 55.56 41.58 -5.22
C SER A 872 55.13 43.01 -5.53
N GLU A 873 56.06 43.96 -5.54
CA GLU A 873 55.80 45.35 -5.93
C GLU A 873 55.67 45.48 -7.45
N LEU A 874 56.51 44.78 -8.22
CA LEU A 874 56.40 44.72 -9.68
C LEU A 874 55.05 44.13 -10.11
N TRP A 875 54.59 43.07 -9.45
CA TRP A 875 53.25 42.53 -9.69
C TRP A 875 52.14 43.53 -9.33
N ALA A 876 52.29 44.33 -8.27
CA ALA A 876 51.31 45.34 -7.90
C ALA A 876 51.17 46.44 -8.97
N GLU A 877 52.29 46.96 -9.47
CA GLU A 877 52.31 47.95 -10.55
C GLU A 877 51.72 47.39 -11.86
N MET A 878 51.93 46.10 -12.13
CA MET A 878 51.27 45.41 -13.25
C MET A 878 49.74 45.32 -13.08
N VAL A 879 49.26 45.04 -11.87
CA VAL A 879 47.82 44.98 -11.57
C VAL A 879 47.17 46.37 -11.66
N ASP A 880 47.89 47.42 -11.24
CA ASP A 880 47.45 48.82 -11.33
C ASP A 880 47.52 49.39 -12.76
N GLY A 881 48.13 48.64 -13.70
CA GLY A 881 48.19 48.97 -15.13
C GLY A 881 49.23 50.03 -15.50
N THR A 882 50.15 50.35 -14.59
CA THR A 882 51.26 51.29 -14.76
C THR A 882 52.43 50.67 -15.54
N LEU A 883 52.64 49.35 -15.40
CA LEU A 883 53.64 48.57 -16.14
C LEU A 883 52.97 47.61 -17.14
N ARG A 884 53.32 47.72 -18.42
CA ARG A 884 52.67 46.96 -19.52
C ARG A 884 53.62 46.15 -20.39
N ASP A 885 54.91 46.45 -20.35
CA ASP A 885 55.92 45.74 -21.14
C ASP A 885 57.18 45.45 -20.32
N ARG A 886 58.02 44.54 -20.83
CA ARG A 886 59.22 44.09 -20.13
C ARG A 886 60.26 45.22 -19.98
N ALA A 887 60.37 46.10 -20.97
CA ALA A 887 61.35 47.20 -20.95
C ALA A 887 61.05 48.22 -19.84
N THR A 888 59.77 48.60 -19.68
CA THR A 888 59.32 49.47 -18.59
C THR A 888 59.47 48.80 -17.22
N ALA A 889 59.24 47.48 -17.14
CA ALA A 889 59.47 46.73 -15.92
C ALA A 889 60.94 46.68 -15.49
N GLU A 890 61.89 46.50 -16.43
CA GLU A 890 63.33 46.49 -16.14
C GLU A 890 63.82 47.88 -15.67
N GLN A 891 63.37 48.95 -16.33
CA GLN A 891 63.67 50.34 -15.94
C GLN A 891 63.10 50.69 -14.56
N TRP A 892 61.88 50.26 -14.27
CA TRP A 892 61.23 50.51 -12.98
C TRP A 892 61.99 49.84 -11.84
N VAL A 893 62.43 48.58 -12.01
CA VAL A 893 63.24 47.87 -10.99
C VAL A 893 64.57 48.58 -10.76
N GLN A 894 65.28 48.99 -11.81
CA GLN A 894 66.54 49.72 -11.69
C GLN A 894 66.39 51.09 -11.02
N HIS A 895 65.26 51.76 -11.21
CA HIS A 895 64.97 53.07 -10.61
C HIS A 895 64.57 52.95 -9.13
N GLN A 896 63.71 51.99 -8.77
CA GLN A 896 63.23 51.81 -7.39
C GLN A 896 64.24 51.10 -6.49
N TYR A 897 65.10 50.25 -7.07
CA TYR A 897 66.11 49.47 -6.36
C TYR A 897 67.49 49.67 -6.98
N PRO A 898 68.09 50.87 -6.92
CA PRO A 898 69.39 51.10 -7.53
C PRO A 898 70.46 50.15 -6.95
N LEU A 899 71.17 49.45 -7.82
CA LEU A 899 72.34 48.65 -7.45
C LEU A 899 73.42 49.60 -6.91
N MET A 900 73.84 49.40 -5.66
CA MET A 900 74.98 50.11 -5.08
C MET A 900 76.31 49.61 -5.63
#